data_AF-A0A1I3FEH4-F1
#
_entry.id   AF-A0A1I3FEH4-F1
#
_cell.length_a   1.000
_cell.length_b   1.000
_cell.length_c   1.000
_cell.angle_alpha   90.00
_cell.angle_beta   90.00
_cell.angle_gamma   90.00
#
_symmetry.space_group_name_H-M   'P 1'
#
loop_
_entity.id
_entity.type
_entity.pdbx_description
1 polymer ?
#
loop_
_entity_poly.entity_id
_entity_poly.type
_entity_poly.pdbx_seq_one_letter_code
_entity_poly.pdbx_strand_id
1 'polypeptide(L)'
;MRKHVLICGHFNNASYDSSCLRFFVLSKVHQHTSINTTLRAIDMASSPANRTGRQLLKALRTSVARFYPCDLHVHSPSSYDVCQSGKLEKLPDNLREKVLEIAKTASYSLPLSKEPSDPEAFDKAMATPELISLFLKELSIRRDRICESEGLSESDNWCIVAITDHNTSHFSCNLAKEAWATKATNKVVVLPGIELDISFDVLGAQNKCQVHVLCLFTPCTTASDIRLAINTARPAKSPPWNMGQPIVISDLSQFIDTLRSNLDYPAICIAAHVWSKKGVQSEPSKTIFAHFDAEIARLEGELSRAQQDGSTIDASEIGVRLDKVKAERKDVNAIHLDVLRMIGTCGFDALQVRDQSHETHYRRLHRFREKQGRGVPIVCSDAHTPDHIFQCVSGIPFAKLSASALSNGSPADVFGEIRDRVLRFGETRTTYASPGTVTYWIEGIEITRDAQNASKFWNHPGEQGPQADTFTLELSRNLNCFVGGRGSGKSAGIEAIAFLAQSQPFIEEANTKTPSDWYLRAKATLSGCGVRAVWKSTATEGIGALPKKALIVSRYFDPQGSHQPVEMRDADDKTIVDSSIKIPPVRLLRVHEIEETARPQNLRLLFDGLCGPGIIELTEKIEALRSELKAQRSDILSEVAILTGLTVEGSALRQYAIRKRQFDDVNKPELQDRFQDVDKAAEAVQLAISTETAWENLGLEASLDELVQGTETFFDVAAEAIPNAGGENADHHTPLAELLGGLKSSKDEEQEETESVSTGREQLVSALRAAKDSASLFNDRIEDVKVDAVRNHTSKIDSLAKQGVPAGSKERAAKKLAFEEAKGDLAKYETALTQLYALLKSRDEIHAHLVQAGKERTELRQQCAATISLQLARDLDPAVLHIELVANPMQDQAELERWLTRNIGPLIKQHKVARIAALLKSGLMPRFYRELLLHDGTPDLSALTNEHKSAADGKLDSDAASSIFASCRGLRRVPLDEVGAMSEEFEASLPESIRAGVLIFPVVLGSVESCIERVLELDEVVLNDSAEVRLNDRPTDPESEPRPLDELSPGQRCSAILPILLLSGDYPLIIDQPEENLDNRLIRQVIVNILASMKLRRQVIVATHNPNLPVLGDAEQCVVLQARGRNLSDVVATGNLDSPDVARFITDIMEGGREAFQYRQSIYQNHWKGPVE
;
A
#
# COMPACT_ATOMS: atom_id res chain seq x y z
N MET A 1 -6.93 50.47 -41.84
CA MET A 1 -7.81 50.93 -42.96
C MET A 1 -8.56 49.72 -43.54
N ARG A 2 -9.66 49.96 -44.27
CA ARG A 2 -10.44 48.98 -45.09
C ARG A 2 -9.53 47.93 -45.79
N LYS A 3 -9.89 46.66 -46.04
CA LYS A 3 -11.13 46.11 -46.64
C LYS A 3 -11.07 44.55 -46.66
N HIS A 4 -12.21 43.86 -46.82
CA HIS A 4 -12.31 42.42 -47.14
C HIS A 4 -11.77 42.06 -48.54
N VAL A 5 -11.52 40.77 -48.79
CA VAL A 5 -12.16 39.95 -49.85
C VAL A 5 -11.84 38.45 -49.65
N LEU A 6 -12.81 37.55 -49.95
CA LEU A 6 -12.64 36.09 -49.99
C LEU A 6 -11.95 35.62 -51.28
N ILE A 7 -11.43 34.39 -51.31
CA ILE A 7 -11.69 33.37 -52.37
C ILE A 7 -11.15 32.01 -51.92
N CYS A 8 -11.91 30.93 -52.16
CA CYS A 8 -11.46 29.54 -51.99
C CYS A 8 -10.73 29.05 -53.25
N GLY A 9 -9.75 28.15 -53.08
CA GLY A 9 -9.15 27.39 -54.18
C GLY A 9 -8.43 26.15 -53.68
N HIS A 10 -8.99 24.96 -53.95
CA HIS A 10 -8.25 23.70 -53.84
C HIS A 10 -7.19 23.61 -54.93
N PHE A 11 -6.00 23.08 -54.62
CA PHE A 11 -5.26 22.21 -55.54
C PHE A 11 -4.34 21.24 -54.78
N ASN A 12 -4.22 20.02 -55.29
CA ASN A 12 -3.47 18.91 -54.71
C ASN A 12 -1.99 18.89 -55.12
N ASN A 13 -1.20 18.13 -54.34
CA ASN A 13 0.06 17.45 -54.69
C ASN A 13 1.26 18.30 -55.20
N ALA A 14 2.41 18.21 -54.51
CA ALA A 14 3.49 17.28 -54.89
C ALA A 14 4.85 17.58 -54.22
N SER A 15 5.60 16.50 -53.95
CA SER A 15 7.08 16.37 -53.95
C SER A 15 7.99 17.37 -53.21
N TYR A 16 8.70 16.79 -52.23
CA TYR A 16 10.12 17.04 -51.93
C TYR A 16 10.97 17.47 -53.13
N ASP A 17 11.90 18.42 -52.92
CA ASP A 17 13.33 18.12 -53.06
C ASP A 17 14.20 19.02 -52.17
N SER A 18 15.43 18.59 -51.96
CA SER A 18 16.49 19.15 -51.14
C SER A 18 17.46 20.02 -51.95
N SER A 19 18.17 20.94 -51.28
CA SER A 19 19.66 21.05 -51.29
C SER A 19 20.21 22.48 -51.05
N CYS A 20 21.25 22.53 -50.20
CA CYS A 20 22.45 23.36 -50.21
C CYS A 20 22.44 24.85 -50.66
N LEU A 21 23.00 25.73 -49.81
CA LEU A 21 24.41 26.18 -49.99
C LEU A 21 24.98 26.96 -48.78
N ARG A 22 26.31 26.86 -48.60
CA ARG A 22 27.13 27.54 -47.56
C ARG A 22 27.68 28.88 -48.05
N PHE A 23 28.01 29.81 -47.14
CA PHE A 23 29.09 30.80 -47.37
C PHE A 23 29.84 31.22 -46.09
N PHE A 24 31.06 31.74 -46.27
CA PHE A 24 32.06 32.18 -45.27
C PHE A 24 32.46 33.67 -45.53
N VAL A 25 33.29 34.42 -44.78
CA VAL A 25 34.29 34.09 -43.72
C VAL A 25 34.58 35.30 -42.77
N LEU A 26 35.09 35.05 -41.55
CA LEU A 26 35.93 35.89 -40.64
C LEU A 26 35.74 37.43 -40.49
N SER A 27 35.74 37.91 -39.24
CA SER A 27 36.88 38.69 -38.67
C SER A 27 36.91 38.66 -37.13
N LYS A 28 38.09 38.90 -36.51
CA LYS A 28 38.32 38.99 -35.05
C LYS A 28 38.43 40.46 -34.61
N VAL A 29 38.06 40.79 -33.37
CA VAL A 29 38.95 41.36 -32.31
C VAL A 29 38.17 41.70 -31.00
N HIS A 30 38.92 41.69 -29.90
CA HIS A 30 38.65 41.71 -28.46
C HIS A 30 37.54 42.53 -27.76
N GLN A 31 37.08 41.89 -26.66
CA GLN A 31 36.92 42.37 -25.26
C GLN A 31 35.61 43.01 -24.73
N HIS A 32 35.13 42.33 -23.67
CA HIS A 32 34.34 42.76 -22.51
C HIS A 32 32.86 43.21 -22.63
N THR A 33 32.07 42.61 -21.73
CA THR A 33 30.79 43.10 -21.15
C THR A 33 29.64 43.44 -22.11
N SER A 34 28.73 42.48 -22.32
CA SER A 34 27.40 42.54 -21.68
C SER A 34 26.61 41.23 -21.85
N ILE A 35 25.78 40.93 -20.83
CA ILE A 35 24.41 40.38 -20.90
C ILE A 35 24.11 39.45 -22.11
N ASN A 36 24.23 38.14 -21.92
CA ASN A 36 23.64 37.15 -22.83
C ASN A 36 22.22 36.79 -22.38
N THR A 37 21.25 37.60 -22.83
CA THR A 37 19.83 37.23 -22.83
C THR A 37 19.57 36.29 -24.01
N THR A 38 19.76 34.98 -23.82
CA THR A 38 19.65 34.02 -24.91
C THR A 38 18.19 33.76 -25.31
N LEU A 39 17.76 34.49 -26.34
CA LEU A 39 16.62 34.27 -27.24
C LEU A 39 15.87 32.92 -27.08
N ARG A 40 14.69 32.96 -26.44
CA ARG A 40 13.59 32.04 -26.80
C ARG A 40 12.77 32.70 -27.92
N ALA A 41 13.00 32.28 -29.15
CA ALA A 41 12.02 32.51 -30.21
C ALA A 41 10.80 31.61 -29.95
N ILE A 42 9.65 32.21 -29.65
CA ILE A 42 8.39 31.51 -29.36
C ILE A 42 7.41 31.81 -30.49
N ASP A 43 6.77 30.77 -31.02
CA ASP A 43 5.69 30.88 -32.01
C ASP A 43 4.58 31.82 -31.50
N MET A 44 4.34 32.91 -32.23
CA MET A 44 3.33 33.92 -31.89
C MET A 44 2.01 33.65 -32.64
N ALA A 45 1.10 32.82 -32.10
CA ALA A 45 -0.33 32.82 -32.49
C ALA A 45 -1.26 31.91 -31.62
N SER A 46 -1.53 32.25 -30.36
CA SER A 46 -2.79 31.85 -29.66
C SER A 46 -2.95 32.55 -28.30
N SER A 47 -4.18 32.89 -27.91
CA SER A 47 -4.49 33.43 -26.58
C SER A 47 -4.21 32.41 -25.46
N PRO A 48 -3.59 32.79 -24.32
CA PRO A 48 -3.30 31.89 -23.20
C PRO A 48 -4.52 31.16 -22.62
N ALA A 49 -5.69 31.82 -22.57
CA ALA A 49 -6.94 31.21 -22.13
C ALA A 49 -7.36 30.00 -23.00
N ASN A 50 -6.95 29.99 -24.27
CA ASN A 50 -7.21 28.92 -25.24
C ASN A 50 -5.98 28.01 -25.48
N ARG A 51 -5.08 27.86 -24.49
CA ARG A 51 -4.02 26.84 -24.55
C ARG A 51 -4.64 25.45 -24.72
N THR A 52 -4.36 24.83 -25.85
CA THR A 52 -4.63 23.40 -26.12
C THR A 52 -3.88 22.50 -25.15
N GLY A 53 -4.33 21.26 -24.96
CA GLY A 53 -3.70 20.31 -24.04
C GLY A 53 -2.19 20.14 -24.24
N ARG A 54 -1.73 20.06 -25.50
CA ARG A 54 -0.29 20.00 -25.85
C ARG A 54 0.47 21.28 -25.50
N GLN A 55 -0.14 22.46 -25.61
CA GLN A 55 0.47 23.73 -25.22
C GLN A 55 0.57 23.86 -23.70
N LEU A 56 -0.45 23.44 -22.95
CA LEU A 56 -0.43 23.38 -21.49
C LEU A 56 0.65 22.40 -20.99
N LEU A 57 0.73 21.21 -21.57
CA LEU A 57 1.80 20.23 -21.32
C LEU A 57 3.21 20.80 -21.58
N LYS A 58 3.38 21.62 -22.62
CA LYS A 58 4.67 22.29 -22.92
C LYS A 58 4.96 23.43 -21.94
N ALA A 59 3.93 24.15 -21.49
CA ALA A 59 4.06 25.28 -20.57
C ALA A 59 4.37 24.86 -19.13
N LEU A 60 3.88 23.70 -18.69
CA LEU A 60 4.15 23.13 -17.36
C LEU A 60 5.39 22.21 -17.33
N ARG A 61 6.10 22.05 -18.45
CA ARG A 61 7.25 21.13 -18.55
C ARG A 61 8.51 21.76 -17.96
N THR A 62 8.87 21.30 -16.78
CA THR A 62 9.97 21.82 -15.96
C THR A 62 11.37 21.38 -16.44
N SER A 63 12.35 22.30 -16.38
CA SER A 63 13.77 22.01 -16.63
C SER A 63 14.49 21.63 -15.32
N VAL A 64 14.18 20.43 -14.79
CA VAL A 64 14.60 19.99 -13.45
C VAL A 64 15.81 19.05 -13.52
N ALA A 65 16.50 18.91 -12.39
CA ALA A 65 17.27 17.71 -12.11
C ALA A 65 16.35 16.47 -12.06
N ARG A 66 16.82 15.38 -12.67
CA ARG A 66 16.13 14.09 -12.68
C ARG A 66 17.14 12.99 -12.42
N PHE A 67 16.62 11.85 -12.02
CA PHE A 67 17.41 10.64 -11.83
C PHE A 67 17.58 9.91 -13.18
N TYR A 68 18.83 9.64 -13.55
CA TYR A 68 19.22 8.92 -14.77
C TYR A 68 20.07 7.69 -14.40
N PRO A 69 20.00 6.57 -15.13
CA PRO A 69 20.90 5.43 -14.96
C PRO A 69 22.37 5.87 -14.96
N CYS A 70 23.11 5.47 -13.93
CA CYS A 70 24.45 5.94 -13.62
C CYS A 70 25.30 4.78 -13.07
N ASP A 71 26.02 4.11 -13.97
CA ASP A 71 26.90 2.99 -13.65
C ASP A 71 28.35 3.51 -13.54
N LEU A 72 28.99 3.40 -12.38
CA LEU A 72 30.30 4.02 -12.12
C LEU A 72 31.48 3.04 -12.15
N HIS A 73 31.25 1.82 -12.61
CA HIS A 73 32.28 0.83 -12.86
C HIS A 73 31.79 -0.18 -13.89
N VAL A 74 32.36 -0.18 -15.09
CA VAL A 74 32.07 -1.17 -16.15
C VAL A 74 33.38 -1.52 -16.85
N HIS A 75 33.72 -2.81 -16.88
CA HIS A 75 34.86 -3.30 -17.67
C HIS A 75 34.55 -3.22 -19.16
N SER A 76 35.54 -2.83 -19.95
CA SER A 76 35.42 -2.80 -21.40
C SER A 76 35.65 -4.18 -22.03
N PRO A 77 35.38 -4.36 -23.34
CA PRO A 77 35.75 -5.57 -24.07
C PRO A 77 37.26 -5.79 -24.18
N SER A 78 38.09 -4.78 -23.86
CA SER A 78 39.56 -4.92 -23.77
C SER A 78 40.05 -5.35 -22.39
N SER A 79 39.17 -5.40 -21.38
CA SER A 79 39.50 -5.92 -20.05
C SER A 79 39.91 -7.40 -20.11
N TYR A 80 40.97 -7.73 -19.37
CA TYR A 80 41.37 -9.12 -19.13
C TYR A 80 40.21 -9.94 -18.55
N ASP A 81 39.44 -9.37 -17.61
CA ASP A 81 38.33 -10.06 -16.96
C ASP A 81 37.18 -10.37 -17.91
N VAL A 82 36.84 -9.47 -18.83
CA VAL A 82 35.83 -9.73 -19.87
C VAL A 82 36.31 -10.82 -20.85
N CYS A 83 37.61 -10.87 -21.13
CA CYS A 83 38.21 -11.80 -22.07
C CYS A 83 38.45 -13.23 -21.54
N GLN A 84 38.15 -13.51 -20.25
CA GLN A 84 38.29 -14.86 -19.67
C GLN A 84 37.23 -15.86 -20.18
N SER A 85 37.53 -17.15 -20.05
CA SER A 85 36.63 -18.25 -20.42
C SER A 85 35.29 -18.17 -19.66
N GLY A 86 34.17 -18.42 -20.34
CA GLY A 86 32.81 -18.30 -19.79
C GLY A 86 32.32 -16.86 -19.49
N LYS A 87 33.21 -15.86 -19.45
CA LYS A 87 32.83 -14.43 -19.43
C LYS A 87 32.74 -13.85 -20.84
N LEU A 88 33.67 -14.18 -21.74
CA LEU A 88 33.65 -13.72 -23.13
C LEU A 88 32.39 -14.16 -23.90
N GLU A 89 31.87 -15.35 -23.57
CA GLU A 89 30.67 -15.93 -24.18
C GLU A 89 29.39 -15.12 -23.93
N LYS A 90 29.39 -14.31 -22.86
CA LYS A 90 28.27 -13.49 -22.38
C LYS A 90 28.12 -12.15 -23.11
N LEU A 91 29.08 -11.80 -23.98
CA LEU A 91 28.98 -10.61 -24.84
C LEU A 91 27.93 -10.85 -25.95
N PRO A 92 27.20 -9.81 -26.38
CA PRO A 92 26.36 -9.86 -27.59
C PRO A 92 27.13 -10.42 -28.80
N ASP A 93 26.48 -11.27 -29.61
CA ASP A 93 27.16 -12.05 -30.66
C ASP A 93 27.99 -11.18 -31.63
N ASN A 94 27.40 -10.07 -32.09
CA ASN A 94 28.05 -9.08 -32.96
C ASN A 94 29.34 -8.48 -32.35
N LEU A 95 29.34 -8.24 -31.04
CA LEU A 95 30.46 -7.70 -30.31
C LEU A 95 31.51 -8.78 -30.04
N ARG A 96 31.06 -9.98 -29.67
CA ARG A 96 31.91 -11.16 -29.41
C ARG A 96 32.69 -11.56 -30.66
N GLU A 97 32.04 -11.64 -31.82
CA GLU A 97 32.69 -11.92 -33.10
C GLU A 97 33.75 -10.86 -33.44
N LYS A 98 33.45 -9.57 -33.23
CA LYS A 98 34.40 -8.49 -33.51
C LYS A 98 35.61 -8.51 -32.58
N VAL A 99 35.42 -8.79 -31.28
CA VAL A 99 36.50 -8.97 -30.31
C VAL A 99 37.41 -10.14 -30.71
N LEU A 100 36.84 -11.27 -31.15
CA LEU A 100 37.60 -12.43 -31.64
C LEU A 100 38.39 -12.11 -32.93
N GLU A 101 37.79 -11.36 -33.87
CA GLU A 101 38.45 -10.91 -35.10
C GLU A 101 39.65 -10.00 -34.83
N ILE A 102 39.49 -9.01 -33.94
CA ILE A 102 40.53 -8.05 -33.58
C ILE A 102 41.65 -8.76 -32.80
N ALA A 103 41.32 -9.59 -31.80
CA ALA A 103 42.31 -10.39 -31.07
C ALA A 103 43.17 -11.23 -32.01
N LYS A 104 42.53 -11.95 -32.94
CA LYS A 104 43.23 -12.81 -33.92
C LYS A 104 44.15 -11.99 -34.82
N THR A 105 43.71 -10.81 -35.27
CA THR A 105 44.51 -9.87 -36.06
C THR A 105 45.72 -9.34 -35.27
N ALA A 106 45.50 -9.04 -33.99
CA ALA A 106 46.52 -8.57 -33.04
C ALA A 106 47.39 -9.70 -32.44
N SER A 107 47.25 -10.95 -32.92
CA SER A 107 48.00 -12.13 -32.46
C SER A 107 47.75 -12.56 -30.99
N TYR A 108 46.59 -12.22 -30.43
CA TYR A 108 46.13 -12.71 -29.13
C TYR A 108 45.16 -13.90 -29.29
N SER A 109 45.31 -14.91 -28.45
CA SER A 109 44.41 -16.07 -28.40
C SER A 109 43.34 -15.87 -27.33
N LEU A 110 42.07 -15.83 -27.72
CA LEU A 110 40.92 -15.76 -26.82
C LEU A 110 40.20 -17.12 -26.71
N PRO A 111 39.55 -17.42 -25.57
CA PRO A 111 39.56 -16.65 -24.32
C PRO A 111 40.94 -16.67 -23.63
N LEU A 112 41.24 -15.62 -22.86
CA LEU A 112 42.48 -15.49 -22.11
C LEU A 112 42.50 -16.47 -20.91
N SER A 113 43.59 -17.22 -20.76
CA SER A 113 43.84 -18.10 -19.61
C SER A 113 44.67 -17.45 -18.50
N LYS A 114 45.27 -16.29 -18.80
CA LYS A 114 46.06 -15.44 -17.90
C LYS A 114 46.12 -14.03 -18.46
N GLU A 115 46.48 -13.06 -17.63
CA GLU A 115 46.63 -11.66 -18.02
C GLU A 115 47.69 -11.50 -19.14
N PRO A 116 47.49 -10.59 -20.11
CA PRO A 116 48.50 -10.31 -21.14
C PRO A 116 49.83 -9.86 -20.53
N SER A 117 50.95 -10.23 -21.15
CA SER A 117 52.28 -9.78 -20.70
C SER A 117 52.53 -8.28 -20.90
N ASP A 118 51.75 -7.66 -21.78
CA ASP A 118 51.65 -6.21 -21.98
C ASP A 118 50.16 -5.85 -22.08
N PRO A 119 49.52 -5.48 -20.96
CA PRO A 119 48.12 -5.09 -20.93
C PRO A 119 47.85 -3.79 -21.71
N GLU A 120 48.80 -2.84 -21.72
CA GLU A 120 48.62 -1.57 -22.45
C GLU A 120 48.57 -1.82 -23.97
N ALA A 121 49.43 -2.69 -24.50
CA ALA A 121 49.41 -3.06 -25.91
C ALA A 121 48.12 -3.80 -26.30
N PHE A 122 47.59 -4.66 -25.43
CA PHE A 122 46.33 -5.38 -25.67
C PHE A 122 45.13 -4.42 -25.70
N ASP A 123 45.01 -3.56 -24.69
CA ASP A 123 43.97 -2.53 -24.58
C ASP A 123 43.97 -1.60 -25.80
N LYS A 124 45.16 -1.11 -26.17
CA LYS A 124 45.35 -0.26 -27.35
C LYS A 124 45.05 -0.96 -28.68
N ALA A 125 45.30 -2.26 -28.80
CA ALA A 125 44.95 -3.03 -29.99
C ALA A 125 43.43 -3.24 -30.12
N MET A 126 42.71 -3.35 -28.99
CA MET A 126 41.25 -3.48 -28.95
C MET A 126 40.51 -2.16 -29.18
N ALA A 127 41.12 -1.01 -28.89
CA ALA A 127 40.53 0.34 -29.00
C ALA A 127 40.32 0.84 -30.46
N THR A 128 39.84 -0.02 -31.35
CA THR A 128 39.51 0.26 -32.76
C THR A 128 38.19 1.05 -32.90
N PRO A 129 38.06 1.94 -33.89
CA PRO A 129 36.82 2.70 -34.11
C PRO A 129 35.58 1.82 -34.30
N GLU A 130 35.71 0.69 -34.98
CA GLU A 130 34.62 -0.23 -35.28
C GLU A 130 34.08 -0.90 -34.00
N LEU A 131 34.98 -1.40 -33.13
CA LEU A 131 34.57 -2.02 -31.87
C LEU A 131 33.98 -0.99 -30.89
N ILE A 132 34.55 0.22 -30.85
CA ILE A 132 34.01 1.33 -30.04
C ILE A 132 32.59 1.70 -30.48
N SER A 133 32.35 1.82 -31.79
CA SER A 133 31.03 2.14 -32.33
C SER A 133 30.00 1.03 -32.02
N LEU A 134 30.38 -0.24 -32.16
CA LEU A 134 29.54 -1.38 -31.77
C LEU A 134 29.22 -1.38 -30.28
N PHE A 135 30.22 -1.18 -29.41
CA PHE A 135 30.01 -1.17 -27.96
C PHE A 135 29.11 -0.01 -27.52
N LEU A 136 29.30 1.19 -28.09
CA LEU A 136 28.44 2.35 -27.83
C LEU A 136 27.00 2.13 -28.30
N LYS A 137 26.80 1.39 -29.40
CA LYS A 137 25.47 0.98 -29.87
C LYS A 137 24.79 0.04 -28.87
N GLU A 138 25.49 -0.98 -28.38
CA GLU A 138 24.93 -1.90 -27.38
C GLU A 138 24.64 -1.19 -26.04
N LEU A 139 25.47 -0.22 -25.62
CA LEU A 139 25.17 0.65 -24.47
C LEU A 139 23.91 1.51 -24.69
N SER A 140 23.67 1.98 -25.92
CA SER A 140 22.47 2.73 -26.27
C SER A 140 21.22 1.83 -26.25
N ILE A 141 21.34 0.58 -26.71
CA ILE A 141 20.27 -0.43 -26.63
C ILE A 141 19.98 -0.82 -25.16
N ARG A 142 21.01 -1.00 -24.32
CA ARG A 142 20.86 -1.22 -22.86
C ARG A 142 20.06 -0.07 -22.24
N ARG A 143 20.46 1.18 -22.53
CA ARG A 143 19.78 2.40 -22.09
C ARG A 143 18.29 2.40 -22.49
N ASP A 144 17.98 2.05 -23.73
CA ASP A 144 16.59 2.05 -24.22
C ASP A 144 15.73 1.00 -23.53
N ARG A 145 16.24 -0.22 -23.34
CA ARG A 145 15.56 -1.26 -22.55
C ARG A 145 15.26 -0.81 -21.12
N ILE A 146 16.23 -0.17 -20.45
CA ILE A 146 16.03 0.40 -19.10
C ILE A 146 14.95 1.49 -19.13
N CYS A 147 14.92 2.35 -20.15
CA CYS A 147 13.95 3.44 -20.19
C CYS A 147 12.56 2.99 -20.61
N GLU A 148 12.43 1.93 -21.40
CA GLU A 148 11.17 1.25 -21.70
C GLU A 148 10.59 0.58 -20.45
N SER A 149 11.40 -0.16 -19.69
CA SER A 149 10.95 -0.78 -18.42
C SER A 149 10.53 0.25 -17.38
N GLU A 150 11.19 1.42 -17.36
CA GLU A 150 10.92 2.50 -16.40
C GLU A 150 9.95 3.60 -16.91
N GLY A 151 9.37 3.42 -18.10
CA GLY A 151 8.35 4.34 -18.65
C GLY A 151 8.84 5.77 -18.94
N LEU A 152 10.13 5.95 -19.23
CA LEU A 152 10.74 7.26 -19.50
C LEU A 152 10.51 7.70 -20.95
N SER A 153 10.18 8.98 -21.16
CA SER A 153 9.93 9.52 -22.51
C SER A 153 11.22 9.64 -23.34
N GLU A 154 11.18 9.21 -24.60
CA GLU A 154 12.33 9.20 -25.54
C GLU A 154 13.17 10.48 -25.56
N SER A 155 12.55 11.66 -25.46
CA SER A 155 13.28 12.94 -25.52
C SER A 155 14.26 13.11 -24.35
N ASP A 156 13.96 12.51 -23.21
CA ASP A 156 14.62 12.77 -21.92
C ASP A 156 15.36 11.52 -21.39
N ASN A 157 15.51 10.49 -22.22
CA ASN A 157 16.23 9.26 -21.95
C ASN A 157 17.77 9.47 -22.08
N TRP A 158 18.48 9.55 -20.96
CA TRP A 158 19.95 9.65 -20.89
C TRP A 158 20.52 8.60 -19.93
N CYS A 159 21.76 8.16 -20.14
CA CYS A 159 22.51 7.38 -19.15
C CYS A 159 23.97 7.84 -19.02
N ILE A 160 24.57 7.50 -17.89
CA ILE A 160 25.97 7.75 -17.53
C ILE A 160 26.63 6.40 -17.24
N VAL A 161 27.78 6.14 -17.87
CA VAL A 161 28.55 4.90 -17.67
C VAL A 161 30.02 5.25 -17.51
N ALA A 162 30.68 4.77 -16.46
CA ALA A 162 32.11 4.88 -16.31
C ALA A 162 32.79 3.58 -16.73
N ILE A 163 33.75 3.67 -17.64
CA ILE A 163 34.44 2.52 -18.21
C ILE A 163 35.85 2.46 -17.62
N THR A 164 36.18 1.35 -16.97
CA THR A 164 37.39 1.18 -16.16
C THR A 164 37.99 -0.20 -16.37
N ASP A 165 39.27 -0.25 -16.72
CA ASP A 165 40.01 -1.49 -16.92
C ASP A 165 41.27 -1.51 -16.03
N HIS A 166 41.81 -2.70 -15.74
CA HIS A 166 42.96 -2.85 -14.85
C HIS A 166 44.21 -2.16 -15.41
N ASN A 167 44.69 -1.15 -14.69
CA ASN A 167 45.89 -0.35 -14.98
C ASN A 167 45.98 0.24 -16.41
N THR A 168 44.87 0.28 -17.16
CA THR A 168 44.78 0.63 -18.59
C THR A 168 43.54 1.50 -18.87
N SER A 169 43.52 2.22 -20.00
CA SER A 169 42.44 3.19 -20.30
C SER A 169 42.36 3.67 -21.76
N HIS A 170 43.06 3.08 -22.72
CA HIS A 170 43.00 3.50 -24.14
C HIS A 170 41.60 3.24 -24.72
N PHE A 171 41.00 2.09 -24.43
CA PHE A 171 39.61 1.82 -24.85
C PHE A 171 38.62 2.79 -24.19
N SER A 172 38.71 2.98 -22.86
CA SER A 172 37.79 3.85 -22.11
C SER A 172 37.86 5.31 -22.57
N CYS A 173 39.07 5.84 -22.81
CA CYS A 173 39.28 7.18 -23.37
C CYS A 173 38.73 7.36 -24.79
N ASN A 174 38.98 6.39 -25.69
CA ASN A 174 38.50 6.50 -27.07
C ASN A 174 36.97 6.37 -27.16
N LEU A 175 36.38 5.48 -26.35
CA LEU A 175 34.93 5.36 -26.21
C LEU A 175 34.30 6.63 -25.61
N ALA A 176 34.91 7.23 -24.59
CA ALA A 176 34.43 8.49 -24.02
C ALA A 176 34.40 9.64 -25.03
N LYS A 177 35.41 9.72 -25.89
CA LYS A 177 35.48 10.71 -26.97
C LYS A 177 34.38 10.51 -28.01
N GLU A 178 34.13 9.28 -28.44
CA GLU A 178 33.09 8.96 -29.44
C GLU A 178 31.67 9.15 -28.86
N ALA A 179 31.44 8.70 -27.63
CA ALA A 179 30.19 8.91 -26.92
C ALA A 179 29.87 10.40 -26.75
N TRP A 180 30.86 11.23 -26.40
CA TRP A 180 30.66 12.67 -26.28
C TRP A 180 30.38 13.35 -27.64
N ALA A 181 31.07 12.95 -28.70
CA ALA A 181 30.84 13.47 -30.05
C ALA A 181 29.42 13.14 -30.58
N THR A 182 28.88 12.00 -30.18
CA THR A 182 27.56 11.50 -30.59
C THR A 182 26.46 11.68 -29.53
N LYS A 183 26.72 12.41 -28.43
CA LYS A 183 25.81 12.48 -27.27
C LYS A 183 24.40 13.00 -27.60
N ALA A 184 24.25 13.82 -28.63
CA ALA A 184 22.95 14.35 -29.06
C ALA A 184 22.01 13.27 -29.65
N THR A 185 22.57 12.23 -30.29
CA THR A 185 21.79 11.09 -30.83
C THR A 185 21.76 9.95 -29.82
N ASN A 186 22.93 9.61 -29.26
CA ASN A 186 23.10 8.39 -28.48
C ASN A 186 22.78 8.59 -27.00
N LYS A 187 22.76 9.82 -26.48
CA LYS A 187 22.43 10.20 -25.08
C LYS A 187 23.11 9.35 -23.99
N VAL A 188 24.24 8.74 -24.33
CA VAL A 188 25.15 8.05 -23.42
C VAL A 188 26.28 9.01 -23.11
N VAL A 189 26.54 9.29 -21.83
CA VAL A 189 27.76 9.97 -21.38
C VAL A 189 28.69 8.93 -20.81
N VAL A 190 29.91 8.82 -21.37
CA VAL A 190 30.93 7.92 -20.83
C VAL A 190 31.99 8.70 -20.05
N LEU A 191 32.23 8.29 -18.81
CA LEU A 191 33.39 8.73 -18.03
C LEU A 191 34.57 7.78 -18.33
N PRO A 192 35.69 8.26 -18.89
CA PRO A 192 36.88 7.44 -19.04
C PRO A 192 37.52 7.22 -17.67
N GLY A 193 37.87 5.98 -17.35
CA GLY A 193 38.50 5.64 -16.09
C GLY A 193 39.49 4.48 -16.20
N ILE A 194 40.06 4.17 -15.06
CA ILE A 194 41.11 3.16 -14.85
C ILE A 194 40.93 2.56 -13.46
N GLU A 195 41.09 1.24 -13.34
CA GLU A 195 41.13 0.53 -12.07
C GLU A 195 42.59 0.28 -11.67
N LEU A 196 43.07 1.00 -10.65
CA LEU A 196 44.46 0.97 -10.23
C LEU A 196 44.70 -0.10 -9.16
N ASP A 197 45.66 -0.99 -9.43
CA ASP A 197 46.28 -1.83 -8.39
C ASP A 197 47.25 -0.97 -7.58
N ILE A 198 46.90 -0.61 -6.34
CA ILE A 198 47.71 0.26 -5.48
C ILE A 198 48.25 -0.54 -4.29
N SER A 199 49.58 -0.64 -4.22
CA SER A 199 50.32 -1.16 -3.07
C SER A 199 50.83 -0.04 -2.18
N PHE A 200 50.47 -0.08 -0.89
CA PHE A 200 50.80 0.97 0.09
C PHE A 200 51.05 0.39 1.50
N ASP A 201 51.63 1.21 2.38
CA ASP A 201 51.97 0.83 3.76
C ASP A 201 50.77 1.12 4.69
N VAL A 202 50.39 0.16 5.54
CA VAL A 202 49.26 0.30 6.48
C VAL A 202 49.78 0.67 7.87
N LEU A 203 49.02 1.50 8.61
CA LEU A 203 49.40 2.01 9.95
C LEU A 203 50.02 0.92 10.85
N GLY A 204 51.31 1.10 11.18
CA GLY A 204 52.09 0.21 12.04
C GLY A 204 52.70 -1.03 11.36
N ALA A 205 52.15 -1.49 10.23
CA ALA A 205 52.59 -2.71 9.55
C ALA A 205 53.71 -2.46 8.53
N GLN A 206 54.79 -3.26 8.58
CA GLN A 206 55.84 -3.26 7.55
C GLN A 206 55.44 -4.00 6.25
N ASN A 207 54.28 -4.67 6.25
CA ASN A 207 53.78 -5.40 5.08
C ASN A 207 52.93 -4.47 4.21
N LYS A 208 53.14 -4.52 2.89
CA LYS A 208 52.34 -3.74 1.93
C LYS A 208 50.97 -4.38 1.73
N CYS A 209 49.94 -3.56 1.84
CA CYS A 209 48.58 -3.90 1.44
C CYS A 209 48.39 -3.56 -0.03
N GLN A 210 47.66 -4.38 -0.78
CA GLN A 210 47.27 -4.10 -2.17
C GLN A 210 45.75 -3.93 -2.26
N VAL A 211 45.31 -2.76 -2.73
CA VAL A 211 43.89 -2.45 -2.93
C VAL A 211 43.61 -2.04 -4.36
N HIS A 212 42.35 -2.18 -4.76
CA HIS A 212 41.82 -1.63 -6.01
C HIS A 212 41.18 -0.26 -5.76
N VAL A 213 41.48 0.72 -6.62
CA VAL A 213 40.85 2.04 -6.63
C VAL A 213 40.43 2.40 -8.05
N LEU A 214 39.18 2.78 -8.24
CA LEU A 214 38.69 3.30 -9.51
C LEU A 214 38.98 4.81 -9.55
N CYS A 215 39.66 5.25 -10.60
CA CYS A 215 39.87 6.66 -10.90
C CYS A 215 39.14 7.01 -12.20
N LEU A 216 38.08 7.82 -12.09
CA LEU A 216 37.26 8.26 -13.21
C LEU A 216 37.58 9.72 -13.52
N PHE A 217 37.65 10.08 -14.80
CA PHE A 217 38.05 11.41 -15.26
C PHE A 217 36.94 12.09 -16.07
N THR A 218 37.15 13.36 -16.38
CA THR A 218 36.27 14.16 -17.23
C THR A 218 36.08 13.51 -18.61
N PRO A 219 34.87 13.56 -19.22
CA PRO A 219 34.69 13.09 -20.60
C PRO A 219 35.71 13.73 -21.56
N CYS A 220 36.18 12.96 -22.54
CA CYS A 220 37.24 13.32 -23.48
C CYS A 220 38.67 13.47 -22.91
N THR A 221 38.94 13.20 -21.62
CA THR A 221 40.32 13.07 -21.10
C THR A 221 41.04 11.90 -21.81
N THR A 222 42.31 12.08 -22.20
CA THR A 222 43.08 11.05 -22.92
C THR A 222 43.90 10.16 -21.98
N ALA A 223 44.29 8.97 -22.45
CA ALA A 223 45.15 8.05 -21.69
C ALA A 223 46.50 8.68 -21.28
N SER A 224 47.03 9.59 -22.10
CA SER A 224 48.24 10.36 -21.77
C SER A 224 48.03 11.32 -20.59
N ASP A 225 46.85 11.96 -20.53
CA ASP A 225 46.47 12.88 -19.46
C ASP A 225 46.23 12.14 -18.14
N ILE A 226 45.56 10.98 -18.20
CA ILE A 226 45.37 10.07 -17.05
C ILE A 226 46.72 9.64 -16.49
N ARG A 227 47.65 9.20 -17.35
CA ARG A 227 49.03 8.83 -16.94
C ARG A 227 49.78 10.01 -16.33
N LEU A 228 49.56 11.24 -16.82
CA LEU A 228 50.16 12.44 -16.24
C LEU A 228 49.58 12.72 -14.84
N ALA A 229 48.25 12.72 -14.69
CA ALA A 229 47.58 12.93 -13.41
C ALA A 229 48.05 11.94 -12.32
N ILE A 230 48.11 10.65 -12.66
CA ILE A 230 48.62 9.59 -11.78
C ILE A 230 50.07 9.83 -11.37
N ASN A 231 50.95 10.22 -12.30
CA ASN A 231 52.35 10.48 -11.98
C ASN A 231 52.53 11.76 -11.13
N THR A 232 51.71 12.79 -11.33
CA THR A 232 51.69 14.00 -10.50
C THR A 232 51.23 13.71 -9.07
N ALA A 233 50.34 12.74 -8.86
CA ALA A 233 49.88 12.32 -7.54
C ALA A 233 50.88 11.43 -6.78
N ARG A 234 51.91 10.90 -7.44
CA ARG A 234 52.95 10.05 -6.80
C ARG A 234 54.07 10.91 -6.20
N PRO A 235 54.80 10.41 -5.19
CA PRO A 235 55.90 11.14 -4.58
C PRO A 235 56.95 11.55 -5.63
N ALA A 236 57.39 12.82 -5.62
CA ALA A 236 58.25 13.41 -6.66
C ALA A 236 59.63 12.74 -6.87
N LYS A 237 60.02 11.77 -6.04
CA LYS A 237 61.26 10.97 -6.17
C LYS A 237 61.02 9.56 -6.76
N SER A 238 59.77 9.20 -7.06
CA SER A 238 59.42 7.89 -7.63
C SER A 238 59.74 7.81 -9.13
N PRO A 239 60.15 6.65 -9.67
CA PRO A 239 60.27 6.47 -11.11
C PRO A 239 58.89 6.60 -11.78
N PRO A 240 58.81 7.15 -13.01
CA PRO A 240 57.55 7.34 -13.71
C PRO A 240 56.84 6.01 -13.94
N TRP A 241 55.53 6.00 -13.68
CA TRP A 241 54.63 4.87 -13.90
C TRP A 241 54.09 4.89 -15.33
N ASN A 242 53.96 3.70 -15.92
CA ASN A 242 53.37 3.44 -17.23
C ASN A 242 52.18 2.50 -17.06
N MET A 243 51.25 2.50 -18.03
CA MET A 243 50.04 1.67 -17.96
C MET A 243 50.37 0.18 -18.02
N GLY A 244 49.42 -0.65 -17.58
CA GLY A 244 49.57 -2.09 -17.45
C GLY A 244 50.51 -2.54 -16.32
N GLN A 245 50.87 -1.65 -15.38
CA GLN A 245 51.71 -1.97 -14.22
C GLN A 245 51.01 -1.59 -12.90
N PRO A 246 51.23 -2.31 -11.80
CA PRO A 246 50.75 -1.90 -10.48
C PRO A 246 51.49 -0.66 -9.97
N ILE A 247 50.81 0.13 -9.13
CA ILE A 247 51.33 1.33 -8.49
C ILE A 247 51.85 1.01 -7.10
N VAL A 248 52.98 1.61 -6.73
CA VAL A 248 53.50 1.62 -5.35
C VAL A 248 53.56 3.05 -4.85
N ILE A 249 52.96 3.29 -3.68
CA ILE A 249 52.97 4.56 -2.92
C ILE A 249 53.24 4.27 -1.44
N SER A 250 53.45 5.32 -0.64
CA SER A 250 53.59 5.22 0.83
C SER A 250 52.32 5.63 1.58
N ASP A 251 51.58 6.61 1.07
CA ASP A 251 50.38 7.17 1.71
C ASP A 251 49.22 7.21 0.69
N LEU A 252 48.19 6.40 0.96
CA LEU A 252 46.98 6.33 0.15
C LEU A 252 46.15 7.61 0.24
N SER A 253 46.05 8.24 1.41
CA SER A 253 45.29 9.47 1.59
C SER A 253 45.87 10.61 0.77
N GLN A 254 47.20 10.80 0.83
CA GLN A 254 47.89 11.83 0.06
C GLN A 254 47.72 11.63 -1.45
N PHE A 255 47.82 10.39 -1.93
CA PHE A 255 47.65 10.06 -3.35
C PHE A 255 46.24 10.38 -3.84
N ILE A 256 45.20 9.96 -3.10
CA ILE A 256 43.80 10.19 -3.45
C ILE A 256 43.46 11.68 -3.44
N ASP A 257 43.84 12.42 -2.40
CA ASP A 257 43.58 13.86 -2.35
C ASP A 257 44.31 14.62 -3.47
N THR A 258 45.53 14.21 -3.86
CA THR A 258 46.27 14.86 -4.95
C THR A 258 45.63 14.59 -6.32
N LEU A 259 45.10 13.39 -6.57
CA LEU A 259 44.33 13.09 -7.79
C LEU A 259 43.02 13.90 -7.87
N ARG A 260 42.29 14.00 -6.75
CA ARG A 260 41.00 14.70 -6.69
C ARG A 260 41.14 16.22 -6.83
N SER A 261 42.21 16.78 -6.28
CA SER A 261 42.53 18.22 -6.31
C SER A 261 43.41 18.66 -7.48
N ASN A 262 43.71 17.76 -8.42
CA ASN A 262 44.45 18.09 -9.64
C ASN A 262 43.70 19.18 -10.44
N LEU A 263 44.42 20.24 -10.83
CA LEU A 263 43.85 21.43 -11.47
C LEU A 263 43.45 21.20 -12.93
N ASP A 264 44.20 20.36 -13.64
CA ASP A 264 44.03 20.13 -15.08
C ASP A 264 43.17 18.87 -15.35
N TYR A 265 43.42 17.81 -14.58
CA TYR A 265 42.81 16.48 -14.76
C TYR A 265 42.32 15.91 -13.42
N PRO A 266 41.29 16.52 -12.80
CA PRO A 266 40.71 16.00 -11.57
C PRO A 266 40.10 14.60 -11.77
N ALA A 267 40.28 13.75 -10.76
CA ALA A 267 39.64 12.42 -10.71
C ALA A 267 38.46 12.39 -9.71
N ILE A 268 37.50 11.51 -9.98
CA ILE A 268 36.62 10.88 -8.99
C ILE A 268 37.35 9.62 -8.53
N CYS A 269 37.60 9.49 -7.22
CA CYS A 269 38.29 8.33 -6.65
C CYS A 269 37.32 7.47 -5.83
N ILE A 270 37.07 6.24 -6.29
CA ILE A 270 36.15 5.28 -5.66
C ILE A 270 36.96 4.11 -5.11
N ALA A 271 36.77 3.76 -3.83
CA ALA A 271 37.41 2.57 -3.29
C ALA A 271 36.69 1.32 -3.78
N ALA A 272 37.39 0.46 -4.52
CA ALA A 272 36.77 -0.64 -5.24
C ALA A 272 36.45 -1.84 -4.32
N HIS A 273 35.37 -2.56 -4.66
CA HIS A 273 34.87 -3.78 -4.05
C HIS A 273 35.28 -3.99 -2.58
N VAL A 274 34.79 -3.14 -1.66
CA VAL A 274 35.39 -2.93 -0.32
C VAL A 274 35.55 -4.21 0.54
N TRP A 275 34.64 -5.18 0.38
CA TRP A 275 34.67 -6.50 1.05
C TRP A 275 35.33 -7.65 0.27
N SER A 276 35.79 -7.40 -0.96
CA SER A 276 36.49 -8.41 -1.75
C SER A 276 37.85 -8.76 -1.15
N LYS A 277 38.51 -9.81 -1.67
CA LYS A 277 39.85 -10.17 -1.21
C LYS A 277 40.87 -9.03 -1.38
N LYS A 278 40.69 -8.11 -2.33
CA LYS A 278 41.53 -6.92 -2.57
C LYS A 278 40.84 -5.59 -2.14
N GLY A 279 39.74 -5.67 -1.39
CA GLY A 279 38.95 -4.50 -1.00
C GLY A 279 39.58 -3.69 0.14
N VAL A 280 39.32 -2.38 0.15
CA VAL A 280 39.95 -1.42 1.10
C VAL A 280 39.58 -1.64 2.57
N GLN A 281 38.59 -2.47 2.90
CA GLN A 281 38.38 -2.92 4.29
C GLN A 281 39.07 -4.25 4.57
N SER A 282 38.87 -5.24 3.68
CA SER A 282 39.30 -6.61 3.94
C SER A 282 40.81 -6.78 3.89
N GLU A 283 41.50 -6.16 2.94
CA GLU A 283 42.95 -6.34 2.81
C GLU A 283 43.74 -5.61 3.90
N PRO A 284 43.48 -4.32 4.24
CA PRO A 284 44.16 -3.67 5.37
C PRO A 284 43.91 -4.40 6.70
N SER A 285 42.70 -4.90 6.94
CA SER A 285 42.39 -5.71 8.13
C SER A 285 43.29 -6.96 8.20
N LYS A 286 43.40 -7.71 7.09
CA LYS A 286 44.30 -8.87 6.99
C LYS A 286 45.76 -8.48 7.19
N THR A 287 46.21 -7.38 6.59
CA THR A 287 47.60 -6.89 6.72
C THR A 287 47.94 -6.54 8.17
N ILE A 288 47.03 -5.89 8.90
CA ILE A 288 47.18 -5.57 10.32
C ILE A 288 47.21 -6.84 11.17
N PHE A 289 46.28 -7.78 10.95
CA PHE A 289 46.29 -9.07 11.66
C PHE A 289 47.58 -9.86 11.42
N ALA A 290 48.03 -9.97 10.16
CA ALA A 290 49.27 -10.67 9.81
C ALA A 290 50.52 -9.97 10.39
N HIS A 291 50.51 -8.65 10.52
CA HIS A 291 51.60 -7.92 11.18
C HIS A 291 51.66 -8.25 12.68
N PHE A 292 50.53 -8.21 13.38
CA PHE A 292 50.47 -8.60 14.79
C PHE A 292 50.87 -10.06 15.00
N ASP A 293 50.39 -10.98 14.15
CA ASP A 293 50.72 -12.41 14.25
C ASP A 293 52.24 -12.64 14.04
N ALA A 294 52.88 -11.87 13.15
CA ALA A 294 54.33 -11.90 12.96
C ALA A 294 55.11 -11.24 14.12
N GLU A 295 54.65 -10.13 14.68
CA GLU A 295 55.27 -9.46 15.84
C GLU A 295 55.16 -10.33 17.10
N ILE A 296 54.04 -11.04 17.30
CA ILE A 296 53.87 -12.04 18.36
C ILE A 296 54.90 -13.16 18.19
N ALA A 297 55.02 -13.76 17.01
CA ALA A 297 55.99 -14.82 16.75
C ALA A 297 57.45 -14.34 16.93
N ARG A 298 57.76 -13.08 16.56
CA ARG A 298 59.07 -12.45 16.79
C ARG A 298 59.36 -12.30 18.28
N LEU A 299 58.44 -11.71 19.04
CA LEU A 299 58.58 -11.48 20.48
C LEU A 299 58.60 -12.80 21.28
N GLU A 300 57.88 -13.83 20.87
CA GLU A 300 57.97 -15.18 21.47
C GLU A 300 59.34 -15.82 21.22
N GLY A 301 59.90 -15.65 20.03
CA GLY A 301 61.26 -16.09 19.70
C GLY A 301 62.34 -15.33 20.47
N GLU A 302 62.18 -14.02 20.65
CA GLU A 302 63.10 -13.17 21.43
C GLU A 302 63.01 -13.46 22.94
N LEU A 303 61.80 -13.63 23.47
CA LEU A 303 61.57 -14.03 24.87
C LEU A 303 62.24 -15.39 25.16
N SER A 304 62.09 -16.35 24.25
CA SER A 304 62.70 -17.68 24.37
C SER A 304 64.24 -17.61 24.39
N ARG A 305 64.84 -16.68 23.63
CA ARG A 305 66.31 -16.45 23.65
C ARG A 305 66.76 -15.74 24.92
N ALA A 306 66.10 -14.65 25.32
CA ALA A 306 66.43 -13.93 26.54
C ALA A 306 66.35 -14.81 27.80
N GLN A 307 65.39 -15.74 27.83
CA GLN A 307 65.28 -16.77 28.87
C GLN A 307 66.41 -17.82 28.84
N GLN A 308 66.96 -18.14 27.67
CA GLN A 308 68.12 -19.04 27.52
C GLN A 308 69.44 -18.35 27.86
N ASP A 309 69.60 -17.08 27.50
CA ASP A 309 70.79 -16.26 27.76
C ASP A 309 70.88 -15.76 29.22
N GLY A 310 69.83 -15.96 30.02
CA GLY A 310 69.80 -15.67 31.46
C GLY A 310 69.53 -14.20 31.82
N SER A 311 69.15 -13.34 30.87
CA SER A 311 68.81 -11.94 31.15
C SER A 311 67.37 -11.81 31.66
N THR A 312 67.21 -11.65 32.97
CA THR A 312 65.90 -11.55 33.63
C THR A 312 65.19 -10.21 33.38
N ILE A 313 65.94 -9.12 33.14
CA ILE A 313 65.37 -7.80 32.88
C ILE A 313 64.80 -7.76 31.46
N ASP A 314 65.59 -8.16 30.46
CA ASP A 314 65.15 -8.16 29.06
C ASP A 314 63.96 -9.10 28.83
N ALA A 315 63.99 -10.30 29.43
CA ALA A 315 62.87 -11.25 29.34
C ALA A 315 61.57 -10.70 29.95
N SER A 316 61.66 -9.90 31.03
CA SER A 316 60.51 -9.24 31.65
C SER A 316 59.93 -8.15 30.74
N GLU A 317 60.78 -7.29 30.17
CA GLU A 317 60.35 -6.22 29.27
C GLU A 317 59.74 -6.75 27.96
N ILE A 318 60.35 -7.78 27.36
CA ILE A 318 59.82 -8.48 26.19
C ILE A 318 58.47 -9.14 26.52
N GLY A 319 58.33 -9.74 27.71
CA GLY A 319 57.07 -10.33 28.18
C GLY A 319 55.92 -9.33 28.27
N VAL A 320 56.15 -8.18 28.92
CA VAL A 320 55.15 -7.09 29.02
C VAL A 320 54.74 -6.58 27.64
N ARG A 321 55.70 -6.45 26.71
CA ARG A 321 55.43 -6.04 25.33
C ARG A 321 54.64 -7.09 24.56
N LEU A 322 54.95 -8.38 24.73
CA LEU A 322 54.23 -9.50 24.13
C LEU A 322 52.76 -9.56 24.60
N ASP A 323 52.51 -9.39 25.90
CA ASP A 323 51.16 -9.38 26.46
C ASP A 323 50.35 -8.18 25.95
N LYS A 324 50.98 -7.00 25.82
CA LYS A 324 50.34 -5.81 25.20
C LYS A 324 49.92 -6.09 23.75
N VAL A 325 50.82 -6.62 22.93
CA VAL A 325 50.54 -6.93 21.52
C VAL A 325 49.48 -8.03 21.40
N LYS A 326 49.48 -9.04 22.29
CA LYS A 326 48.42 -10.07 22.37
C LYS A 326 47.06 -9.51 22.79
N ALA A 327 47.01 -8.47 23.62
CA ALA A 327 45.77 -7.78 23.97
C ALA A 327 45.23 -6.96 22.79
N GLU A 328 46.09 -6.15 22.15
CA GLU A 328 45.75 -5.37 20.94
C GLU A 328 45.24 -6.28 19.80
N ARG A 329 45.90 -7.41 19.57
CA ARG A 329 45.50 -8.41 18.57
C ARG A 329 44.15 -9.09 18.84
N LYS A 330 43.69 -9.12 20.09
CA LYS A 330 42.38 -9.67 20.48
C LYS A 330 41.24 -8.67 20.31
N ASP A 331 41.50 -7.37 20.29
CA ASP A 331 40.47 -6.35 20.08
C ASP A 331 40.16 -6.16 18.59
N VAL A 332 39.38 -7.10 18.07
CA VAL A 332 38.89 -7.07 16.68
C VAL A 332 38.12 -5.79 16.37
N ASN A 333 37.40 -5.23 17.34
CA ASN A 333 36.57 -4.04 17.18
C ASN A 333 37.43 -2.78 17.01
N ALA A 334 38.50 -2.63 17.81
CA ALA A 334 39.47 -1.54 17.64
C ALA A 334 40.12 -1.58 16.25
N ILE A 335 40.55 -2.76 15.79
CA ILE A 335 41.17 -2.94 14.47
C ILE A 335 40.18 -2.58 13.34
N HIS A 336 38.91 -2.98 13.45
CA HIS A 336 37.87 -2.59 12.49
C HIS A 336 37.64 -1.07 12.49
N LEU A 337 37.66 -0.44 13.67
CA LEU A 337 37.50 1.01 13.80
C LEU A 337 38.67 1.78 13.16
N ASP A 338 39.91 1.30 13.29
CA ASP A 338 41.07 1.94 12.67
C ASP A 338 41.12 1.77 11.15
N VAL A 339 40.63 0.65 10.61
CA VAL A 339 40.43 0.50 9.15
C VAL A 339 39.32 1.43 8.65
N LEU A 340 38.20 1.55 9.37
CA LEU A 340 37.15 2.53 9.05
C LEU A 340 37.66 3.98 9.13
N ARG A 341 38.52 4.29 10.12
CA ARG A 341 39.20 5.58 10.26
C ARG A 341 40.07 5.86 9.03
N MET A 342 40.90 4.90 8.62
CA MET A 342 41.75 5.00 7.42
C MET A 342 40.91 5.31 6.17
N ILE A 343 39.87 4.52 5.91
CA ILE A 343 38.94 4.73 4.77
C ILE A 343 38.31 6.13 4.82
N GLY A 344 37.85 6.55 6.00
CA GLY A 344 37.26 7.87 6.22
C GLY A 344 38.24 9.03 5.99
N THR A 345 39.51 8.86 6.37
CA THR A 345 40.56 9.87 6.15
C THR A 345 41.05 9.94 4.71
N CYS A 346 41.06 8.81 3.96
CA CYS A 346 41.57 8.75 2.58
C CYS A 346 40.85 9.66 1.58
N GLY A 347 39.71 10.26 1.95
CA GLY A 347 39.08 11.31 1.15
C GLY A 347 38.27 10.82 -0.05
N PHE A 348 38.11 9.51 -0.25
CA PHE A 348 37.34 8.91 -1.37
C PHE A 348 36.02 9.64 -1.66
N ASP A 349 35.67 9.71 -2.94
CA ASP A 349 34.41 10.28 -3.42
C ASP A 349 33.25 9.28 -3.33
N ALA A 350 33.54 7.97 -3.32
CA ALA A 350 32.56 6.91 -3.06
C ALA A 350 33.20 5.59 -2.61
N LEU A 351 32.38 4.67 -2.08
CA LEU A 351 32.75 3.28 -1.78
C LEU A 351 31.96 2.30 -2.64
N GLN A 352 32.64 1.36 -3.30
CA GLN A 352 31.99 0.33 -4.11
C GLN A 352 31.65 -0.91 -3.27
N VAL A 353 30.36 -1.15 -3.03
CA VAL A 353 29.88 -2.34 -2.29
C VAL A 353 29.04 -3.25 -3.17
N ARG A 354 28.74 -4.45 -2.66
CA ARG A 354 27.98 -5.48 -3.38
C ARG A 354 26.47 -5.47 -3.10
N ASP A 355 26.06 -4.97 -1.94
CA ASP A 355 24.68 -5.03 -1.44
C ASP A 355 24.32 -3.75 -0.66
N GLN A 356 23.11 -3.23 -0.85
CA GLN A 356 22.64 -2.01 -0.20
C GLN A 356 22.50 -2.15 1.33
N SER A 357 22.24 -3.34 1.86
CA SER A 357 22.12 -3.60 3.31
C SER A 357 23.37 -3.16 4.10
N HIS A 358 24.53 -3.14 3.44
CA HIS A 358 25.80 -2.70 4.00
C HIS A 358 25.89 -1.17 4.22
N GLU A 359 24.92 -0.37 3.76
CA GLU A 359 24.89 1.08 3.94
C GLU A 359 24.94 1.49 5.41
N THR A 360 24.23 0.75 6.25
CA THR A 360 24.19 0.94 7.71
C THR A 360 25.58 0.91 8.37
N HIS A 361 26.51 0.12 7.84
CA HIS A 361 27.87 -0.04 8.36
C HIS A 361 28.76 1.18 8.08
N TYR A 362 28.63 1.78 6.89
CA TYR A 362 29.49 2.89 6.45
C TYR A 362 28.86 4.28 6.59
N ARG A 363 27.55 4.40 6.85
CA ARG A 363 26.86 5.69 7.06
C ARG A 363 27.57 6.58 8.09
N ARG A 364 28.34 6.01 9.02
CA ARG A 364 29.12 6.71 10.07
C ARG A 364 30.49 7.26 9.61
N LEU A 365 30.96 7.00 8.39
CA LEU A 365 32.29 7.44 7.92
C LEU A 365 32.47 8.96 7.84
N HIS A 366 31.38 9.74 7.77
CA HIS A 366 31.43 11.21 7.87
C HIS A 366 32.12 11.71 9.14
N ARG A 367 32.07 10.93 10.24
CA ARG A 367 32.67 11.27 11.54
C ARG A 367 34.19 11.44 11.47
N PHE A 368 34.83 10.88 10.45
CA PHE A 368 36.27 11.01 10.22
C PHE A 368 36.63 12.15 9.23
N ARG A 369 35.65 12.92 8.73
CA ARG A 369 35.82 14.04 7.76
C ARG A 369 35.37 15.39 8.33
N GLU A 370 35.90 15.79 9.48
CA GLU A 370 35.60 17.04 10.22
C GLU A 370 35.44 18.32 9.36
N LYS A 371 36.12 18.41 8.21
CA LYS A 371 36.21 19.64 7.40
C LYS A 371 35.46 19.59 6.06
N GLN A 372 34.79 18.49 5.69
CA GLN A 372 34.36 18.27 4.30
C GLN A 372 32.86 17.93 4.05
N GLY A 373 32.09 17.51 5.06
CA GLY A 373 30.62 17.32 4.94
C GLY A 373 30.10 15.93 5.32
N ARG A 374 28.88 15.59 4.84
CA ARG A 374 28.17 14.31 5.07
C ARG A 374 28.90 13.09 4.44
N GLY A 375 28.29 11.90 4.58
CA GLY A 375 28.88 10.58 4.33
C GLY A 375 29.65 10.41 3.02
N VAL A 376 30.62 9.48 3.04
CA VAL A 376 31.15 8.92 1.78
C VAL A 376 30.01 8.10 1.17
N PRO A 377 29.50 8.47 -0.02
CA PRO A 377 28.39 7.76 -0.63
C PRO A 377 28.80 6.34 -0.99
N ILE A 378 27.80 5.48 -1.07
CA ILE A 378 27.98 4.12 -1.52
C ILE A 378 27.50 4.02 -2.96
N VAL A 379 28.32 3.40 -3.80
CA VAL A 379 27.99 2.98 -5.16
C VAL A 379 27.98 1.45 -5.19
N CYS A 380 26.98 0.83 -5.80
CA CYS A 380 26.99 -0.61 -6.09
C CYS A 380 27.07 -0.76 -7.60
N SER A 381 28.12 -1.43 -8.07
CA SER A 381 28.19 -1.96 -9.42
C SER A 381 29.05 -3.22 -9.39
N ASP A 382 28.47 -4.33 -9.84
CA ASP A 382 29.15 -5.64 -9.97
C ASP A 382 29.34 -5.96 -11.46
N ALA A 383 29.99 -5.06 -12.20
CA ALA A 383 30.18 -5.20 -13.65
C ALA A 383 31.39 -6.09 -14.05
N HIS A 384 31.78 -7.04 -13.19
CA HIS A 384 32.85 -8.00 -13.48
C HIS A 384 32.47 -9.08 -14.53
N THR A 385 31.23 -9.08 -15.04
CA THR A 385 30.78 -10.00 -16.10
C THR A 385 29.95 -9.28 -17.17
N PRO A 386 30.10 -9.63 -18.47
CA PRO A 386 29.32 -9.00 -19.55
C PRO A 386 27.80 -9.17 -19.47
N ASP A 387 27.31 -10.23 -18.83
CA ASP A 387 25.86 -10.40 -18.56
C ASP A 387 25.33 -9.18 -17.78
N HIS A 388 26.03 -8.78 -16.71
CA HIS A 388 25.63 -7.64 -15.88
C HIS A 388 25.71 -6.31 -16.65
N ILE A 389 26.55 -6.21 -17.68
CA ILE A 389 26.68 -5.03 -18.53
C ILE A 389 25.47 -4.87 -19.47
N PHE A 390 24.87 -5.95 -19.98
CA PHE A 390 23.88 -5.87 -21.08
C PHE A 390 22.51 -6.51 -20.84
N GLN A 391 22.38 -7.45 -19.89
CA GLN A 391 21.13 -8.19 -19.66
C GLN A 391 20.14 -7.49 -18.72
N CYS A 392 20.51 -6.35 -18.13
CA CYS A 392 19.66 -5.56 -17.22
C CYS A 392 19.12 -6.35 -16.01
N VAL A 393 19.92 -7.29 -15.48
CA VAL A 393 19.62 -7.94 -14.19
C VAL A 393 19.76 -6.89 -13.08
N SER A 394 18.81 -6.90 -12.14
CA SER A 394 18.56 -5.88 -11.09
C SER A 394 19.78 -5.19 -10.47
N GLY A 395 19.68 -3.87 -10.25
CA GLY A 395 20.56 -3.13 -9.32
C GLY A 395 21.37 -1.96 -9.89
N ILE A 396 21.06 -1.47 -11.10
CA ILE A 396 21.75 -0.31 -11.70
C ILE A 396 21.45 0.95 -10.88
N PRO A 397 22.46 1.74 -10.44
CA PRO A 397 22.23 2.97 -9.71
C PRO A 397 21.62 4.05 -10.62
N PHE A 398 20.84 4.95 -10.04
CA PHE A 398 20.36 6.17 -10.69
C PHE A 398 20.94 7.41 -9.98
N ALA A 399 21.37 8.41 -10.74
CA ALA A 399 21.94 9.67 -10.24
C ALA A 399 21.08 10.89 -10.58
N LYS A 400 20.83 11.76 -9.59
CA LYS A 400 20.06 13.01 -9.72
C LYS A 400 20.91 14.14 -10.32
N LEU A 401 20.81 14.31 -11.64
CA LEU A 401 21.58 15.26 -12.46
C LEU A 401 20.66 16.26 -13.16
N SER A 402 21.18 17.44 -13.48
CA SER A 402 20.47 18.44 -14.30
C SER A 402 20.31 17.99 -15.74
N ALA A 403 19.08 18.06 -16.26
CA ALA A 403 18.80 17.89 -17.69
C ALA A 403 19.61 18.89 -18.56
N SER A 404 19.92 20.08 -18.05
CA SER A 404 20.70 21.08 -18.79
C SER A 404 22.19 20.74 -18.90
N ALA A 405 22.78 20.07 -17.89
CA ALA A 405 24.19 19.68 -17.91
C ALA A 405 24.43 18.57 -18.94
N LEU A 406 23.57 17.55 -18.98
CA LEU A 406 23.67 16.46 -19.96
C LEU A 406 23.51 16.98 -21.41
N SER A 407 22.44 17.73 -21.66
CA SER A 407 22.12 18.25 -23.00
C SER A 407 23.09 19.32 -23.49
N ASN A 408 23.30 20.38 -22.70
CA ASN A 408 23.99 21.61 -23.14
C ASN A 408 25.32 21.87 -22.41
N GLY A 409 25.63 21.14 -21.34
CA GLY A 409 26.85 21.31 -20.56
C GLY A 409 28.11 20.80 -21.27
N SER A 410 29.25 21.36 -20.85
CA SER A 410 30.59 20.90 -21.22
C SER A 410 30.97 19.60 -20.48
N PRO A 411 32.06 18.91 -20.88
CA PRO A 411 32.57 17.76 -20.14
C PRO A 411 32.80 18.06 -18.65
N ALA A 412 33.38 19.23 -18.36
CA ALA A 412 33.70 19.65 -17.00
C ALA A 412 32.44 19.95 -16.17
N ASP A 413 31.37 20.49 -16.77
CA ASP A 413 30.10 20.73 -16.07
C ASP A 413 29.46 19.41 -15.63
N VAL A 414 29.41 18.41 -16.52
CA VAL A 414 28.85 17.09 -16.20
C VAL A 414 29.70 16.36 -15.18
N PHE A 415 31.03 16.38 -15.33
CA PHE A 415 31.94 15.75 -14.37
C PHE A 415 31.86 16.40 -12.99
N GLY A 416 31.85 17.73 -12.92
CA GLY A 416 31.67 18.50 -11.68
C GLY A 416 30.32 18.25 -11.03
N GLU A 417 29.23 18.11 -11.81
CA GLU A 417 27.93 17.75 -11.25
C GLU A 417 27.94 16.33 -10.64
N ILE A 418 28.54 15.35 -11.31
CA ILE A 418 28.63 13.98 -10.80
C ILE A 418 29.50 13.93 -9.52
N ARG A 419 30.71 14.50 -9.55
CA ARG A 419 31.63 14.47 -8.39
C ARG A 419 31.13 15.33 -7.24
N ASP A 420 30.94 16.62 -7.49
CA ASP A 420 30.80 17.63 -6.44
C ASP A 420 29.35 17.79 -5.95
N ARG A 421 28.37 17.24 -6.69
CA ARG A 421 26.94 17.22 -6.29
C ARG A 421 26.37 15.82 -6.10
N VAL A 422 26.41 14.94 -7.10
CA VAL A 422 25.79 13.61 -6.98
C VAL A 422 26.48 12.79 -5.90
N LEU A 423 27.79 12.56 -6.03
CA LEU A 423 28.52 11.70 -5.08
C LEU A 423 28.59 12.37 -3.71
N ARG A 424 28.98 13.65 -3.63
CA ARG A 424 29.05 14.38 -2.36
C ARG A 424 27.74 14.39 -1.54
N PHE A 425 26.58 14.23 -2.18
CA PHE A 425 25.27 14.12 -1.53
C PHE A 425 24.55 12.81 -1.90
N GLY A 426 25.31 11.72 -2.12
CA GLY A 426 24.78 10.49 -2.71
C GLY A 426 23.63 9.85 -1.93
N GLU A 427 23.58 10.01 -0.61
CA GLU A 427 22.48 9.54 0.26
C GLU A 427 21.10 10.10 -0.14
N THR A 428 21.03 11.26 -0.83
CA THR A 428 19.76 11.84 -1.34
C THR A 428 19.70 11.95 -2.86
N ARG A 429 20.85 11.79 -3.55
CA ARG A 429 21.02 11.98 -5.01
C ARG A 429 21.36 10.70 -5.78
N THR A 430 21.52 9.57 -5.10
CA THR A 430 21.66 8.24 -5.73
C THR A 430 20.64 7.24 -5.19
N THR A 431 20.20 6.26 -5.99
CA THR A 431 19.25 5.20 -5.59
C THR A 431 19.45 3.92 -6.42
N TYR A 432 19.19 2.75 -5.83
CA TYR A 432 19.34 1.42 -6.45
C TYR A 432 18.04 0.82 -6.98
N ALA A 433 16.91 1.26 -6.43
CA ALA A 433 15.67 1.20 -7.19
C ALA A 433 15.76 2.24 -8.29
N SER A 434 15.14 1.97 -9.44
CA SER A 434 14.57 3.05 -10.24
C SER A 434 13.86 4.03 -9.30
N PRO A 435 13.95 5.35 -9.50
CA PRO A 435 13.27 6.33 -8.67
C PRO A 435 11.80 5.97 -8.70
N GLY A 436 11.39 5.32 -7.60
CA GLY A 436 10.32 4.32 -7.57
C GLY A 436 9.13 4.78 -8.38
N THR A 437 8.57 3.87 -9.17
CA THR A 437 7.45 4.13 -10.08
C THR A 437 6.40 5.03 -9.43
N VAL A 438 6.52 6.35 -9.64
CA VAL A 438 5.57 7.33 -9.14
C VAL A 438 4.38 7.17 -10.07
N THR A 439 3.53 6.22 -9.71
CA THR A 439 2.51 5.65 -10.61
C THR A 439 1.56 6.73 -11.08
N TYR A 440 1.33 7.77 -10.26
CA TYR A 440 0.53 8.94 -10.58
C TYR A 440 1.21 10.21 -10.03
N TRP A 441 1.27 11.28 -10.83
CA TRP A 441 1.72 12.59 -10.38
C TRP A 441 1.03 13.73 -11.13
N ILE A 442 1.07 14.90 -10.51
CA ILE A 442 0.63 16.18 -11.08
C ILE A 442 1.87 16.88 -11.66
N GLU A 443 1.93 17.10 -12.97
CA GLU A 443 3.04 17.80 -13.63
C GLU A 443 3.06 19.30 -13.28
N GLY A 444 1.89 19.87 -13.00
CA GLY A 444 1.72 21.26 -12.60
C GLY A 444 0.26 21.69 -12.65
N ILE A 445 0.02 22.92 -12.20
CA ILE A 445 -1.29 23.57 -12.28
C ILE A 445 -1.21 24.93 -12.98
N GLU A 446 -2.31 25.33 -13.60
CA GLU A 446 -2.54 26.65 -14.18
C GLU A 446 -3.84 27.24 -13.60
N ILE A 447 -3.81 28.52 -13.24
CA ILE A 447 -4.93 29.28 -12.70
C ILE A 447 -5.22 30.44 -13.65
N THR A 448 -6.47 30.59 -14.07
CA THR A 448 -6.95 31.59 -15.04
C THR A 448 -8.02 32.48 -14.43
N ARG A 449 -8.13 33.74 -14.87
CA ARG A 449 -9.22 34.64 -14.48
C ARG A 449 -10.37 34.55 -15.49
N ASP A 450 -11.36 33.73 -15.16
CA ASP A 450 -12.49 33.45 -16.06
C ASP A 450 -13.66 34.44 -15.84
N ALA A 451 -13.66 35.18 -14.72
CA ALA A 451 -14.66 36.20 -14.40
C ALA A 451 -14.06 37.61 -14.20
N GLN A 452 -14.83 38.67 -14.51
CA GLN A 452 -14.37 40.06 -14.34
C GLN A 452 -14.10 40.46 -12.88
N ASN A 453 -14.75 39.78 -11.93
CA ASN A 453 -14.57 39.92 -10.49
C ASN A 453 -13.70 38.80 -9.89
N ALA A 454 -12.95 38.06 -10.73
CA ALA A 454 -12.05 37.00 -10.27
C ALA A 454 -11.01 37.51 -9.26
N SER A 455 -10.56 36.60 -8.39
CA SER A 455 -9.58 36.93 -7.37
C SER A 455 -8.29 37.44 -8.00
N LYS A 456 -7.88 38.63 -7.57
CA LYS A 456 -6.61 39.24 -7.97
C LYS A 456 -5.42 38.65 -7.22
N PHE A 457 -5.62 37.62 -6.41
CA PHE A 457 -4.58 37.00 -5.59
C PHE A 457 -3.41 36.43 -6.40
N TRP A 458 -3.65 35.89 -7.60
CA TRP A 458 -2.58 35.36 -8.44
C TRP A 458 -2.04 36.42 -9.41
N ASN A 459 -0.72 36.60 -9.46
CA ASN A 459 -0.07 37.59 -10.32
C ASN A 459 0.09 37.05 -11.75
N HIS A 460 -0.71 37.54 -12.69
CA HIS A 460 -0.57 37.16 -14.10
C HIS A 460 0.34 38.17 -14.82
N PRO A 461 1.39 37.72 -15.53
CA PRO A 461 2.31 38.62 -16.21
C PRO A 461 1.63 39.27 -17.42
N GLY A 462 1.14 40.51 -17.29
CA GLY A 462 0.52 41.18 -18.43
C GLY A 462 -0.21 42.52 -18.23
N GLU A 463 0.16 43.40 -17.30
CA GLU A 463 -0.47 44.75 -17.25
C GLU A 463 -0.10 45.69 -18.42
N GLN A 464 0.74 45.24 -19.38
CA GLN A 464 1.15 46.04 -20.57
C GLN A 464 1.19 45.26 -21.90
N GLY A 465 0.39 44.19 -22.07
CA GLY A 465 0.33 43.48 -23.36
C GLY A 465 -0.77 42.42 -23.49
N PRO A 466 -1.12 41.96 -24.70
CA PRO A 466 -2.23 41.04 -24.96
C PRO A 466 -1.92 39.55 -24.61
N GLN A 467 -1.14 39.32 -23.56
CA GLN A 467 -0.69 38.00 -23.08
C GLN A 467 -1.09 37.70 -21.62
N ALA A 468 -1.93 38.55 -21.01
CA ALA A 468 -2.33 38.45 -19.61
C ALA A 468 -3.34 37.31 -19.31
N ASP A 469 -3.44 36.97 -18.02
CA ASP A 469 -4.48 36.17 -17.33
C ASP A 469 -4.19 34.69 -16.95
N THR A 470 -2.97 34.17 -17.10
CA THR A 470 -2.60 32.81 -16.61
C THR A 470 -1.48 32.84 -15.55
N PHE A 471 -1.60 32.08 -14.46
CA PHE A 471 -0.57 31.85 -13.43
C PHE A 471 -0.28 30.36 -13.33
N THR A 472 0.99 29.94 -13.27
CA THR A 472 1.38 28.53 -13.33
C THR A 472 2.27 28.14 -12.16
N LEU A 473 1.96 27.01 -11.51
CA LEU A 473 2.87 26.32 -10.59
C LEU A 473 3.35 25.04 -11.27
N GLU A 474 4.63 25.02 -11.63
CA GLU A 474 5.26 23.87 -12.29
C GLU A 474 5.80 22.88 -11.23
N LEU A 475 5.57 21.58 -11.39
CA LEU A 475 5.94 20.56 -10.41
C LEU A 475 6.92 19.52 -11.00
N SER A 476 7.52 18.76 -10.10
CA SER A 476 8.29 17.55 -10.36
C SER A 476 7.52 16.32 -9.86
N ARG A 477 7.81 15.14 -10.42
CA ARG A 477 7.21 13.87 -9.98
C ARG A 477 7.61 13.44 -8.56
N ASN A 478 8.64 14.04 -7.95
CA ASN A 478 9.24 13.62 -6.68
C ASN A 478 8.90 14.62 -5.56
N LEU A 479 9.89 15.18 -4.83
CA LEU A 479 9.65 16.16 -3.76
C LEU A 479 9.55 17.59 -4.30
N ASN A 480 8.43 18.24 -3.99
CA ASN A 480 8.12 19.61 -4.32
C ASN A 480 7.96 20.43 -3.04
N CYS A 481 8.54 21.63 -2.99
CA CYS A 481 8.40 22.55 -1.86
C CYS A 481 7.88 23.91 -2.32
N PHE A 482 6.71 24.32 -1.84
CA PHE A 482 6.25 25.70 -1.93
C PHE A 482 6.88 26.49 -0.78
N VAL A 483 7.78 27.41 -1.11
CA VAL A 483 8.59 28.18 -0.16
C VAL A 483 8.15 29.64 -0.18
N GLY A 484 8.05 30.28 0.98
CA GLY A 484 7.67 31.69 1.05
C GLY A 484 7.28 32.13 2.46
N GLY A 485 7.30 33.45 2.69
CA GLY A 485 6.89 34.05 3.97
C GLY A 485 5.40 33.86 4.30
N ARG A 486 4.93 34.44 5.41
CA ARG A 486 3.48 34.49 5.73
C ARG A 486 2.74 35.30 4.64
N GLY A 487 1.54 34.86 4.26
CA GLY A 487 0.72 35.51 3.22
C GLY A 487 1.19 35.33 1.77
N SER A 488 2.32 34.64 1.52
CA SER A 488 2.89 34.45 0.17
C SER A 488 2.04 33.59 -0.78
N GLY A 489 1.10 32.79 -0.27
CA GLY A 489 0.24 31.92 -1.09
C GLY A 489 0.57 30.42 -1.08
N LYS A 490 1.56 29.95 -0.29
CA LYS A 490 1.94 28.52 -0.21
C LYS A 490 0.73 27.59 -0.10
N SER A 491 -0.07 27.77 0.94
CA SER A 491 -1.25 26.95 1.19
C SER A 491 -2.39 27.20 0.19
N ALA A 492 -2.46 28.40 -0.41
CA ALA A 492 -3.41 28.67 -1.49
C ALA A 492 -3.10 27.86 -2.76
N GLY A 493 -1.82 27.56 -3.02
CA GLY A 493 -1.40 26.65 -4.09
C GLY A 493 -1.80 25.20 -3.79
N ILE A 494 -1.76 24.79 -2.52
CA ILE A 494 -2.30 23.49 -2.07
C ILE A 494 -3.81 23.43 -2.27
N GLU A 495 -4.57 24.45 -1.84
CA GLU A 495 -6.03 24.46 -2.01
C GLU A 495 -6.45 24.48 -3.49
N ALA A 496 -5.66 25.09 -4.38
CA ALA A 496 -5.89 25.03 -5.82
C ALA A 496 -5.77 23.60 -6.39
N ILE A 497 -4.84 22.79 -5.88
CA ILE A 497 -4.73 21.37 -6.23
C ILE A 497 -5.89 20.58 -5.61
N ALA A 498 -6.19 20.83 -4.33
CA ALA A 498 -7.27 20.15 -3.59
C ALA A 498 -8.65 20.38 -4.25
N PHE A 499 -8.91 21.58 -4.78
CA PHE A 499 -10.16 21.93 -5.46
C PHE A 499 -10.48 21.05 -6.68
N LEU A 500 -9.43 20.53 -7.33
CA LEU A 500 -9.53 19.58 -8.45
C LEU A 500 -9.52 18.12 -8.00
N ALA A 501 -8.67 17.77 -7.02
CA ALA A 501 -8.47 16.39 -6.58
C ALA A 501 -9.53 15.87 -5.60
N GLN A 502 -10.16 16.75 -4.82
CA GLN A 502 -11.14 16.43 -3.77
C GLN A 502 -12.40 17.25 -4.00
N SER A 503 -13.16 16.93 -5.06
CA SER A 503 -14.27 17.77 -5.52
C SER A 503 -15.43 17.89 -4.52
N GLN A 504 -15.71 16.82 -3.78
CA GLN A 504 -16.86 16.65 -2.89
C GLN A 504 -16.77 17.49 -1.60
N PRO A 505 -15.67 17.50 -0.81
CA PRO A 505 -15.55 18.38 0.36
C PRO A 505 -15.76 19.86 0.07
N PHE A 506 -15.34 20.35 -1.10
CA PHE A 506 -15.58 21.75 -1.51
C PHE A 506 -17.05 22.05 -1.82
N ILE A 507 -17.85 21.05 -2.23
CA ILE A 507 -19.30 21.20 -2.42
C ILE A 507 -20.00 21.18 -1.05
N GLU A 508 -19.56 20.32 -0.14
CA GLU A 508 -20.13 20.23 1.21
C GLU A 508 -19.88 21.53 1.99
N GLU A 509 -18.64 22.03 2.01
CA GLU A 509 -18.26 23.28 2.68
C GLU A 509 -18.81 24.54 2.00
N ALA A 510 -19.22 24.47 0.73
CA ALA A 510 -19.97 25.55 0.11
C ALA A 510 -21.39 25.69 0.70
N ASN A 511 -21.94 24.60 1.24
CA ASN A 511 -23.30 24.50 1.76
C ASN A 511 -23.39 24.55 3.31
N THR A 512 -22.25 24.51 4.01
CA THR A 512 -22.21 24.64 5.48
C THR A 512 -22.50 26.09 5.92
N LYS A 513 -23.19 26.25 7.06
CA LYS A 513 -23.49 27.59 7.62
C LYS A 513 -22.26 28.30 8.19
N THR A 514 -21.25 27.52 8.58
CA THR A 514 -19.98 27.97 9.15
C THR A 514 -18.86 27.21 8.44
N PRO A 515 -18.45 27.64 7.24
CA PRO A 515 -17.41 26.96 6.48
C PRO A 515 -16.06 27.02 7.20
N SER A 516 -15.25 25.99 7.02
CA SER A 516 -13.90 25.93 7.59
C SER A 516 -12.93 26.99 7.02
N ASP A 517 -11.89 27.30 7.79
CA ASP A 517 -10.85 28.27 7.43
C ASP A 517 -10.12 27.91 6.12
N TRP A 518 -9.98 26.63 5.78
CA TRP A 518 -9.35 26.20 4.53
C TRP A 518 -10.24 26.51 3.33
N TYR A 519 -11.56 26.31 3.44
CA TYR A 519 -12.50 26.68 2.39
C TYR A 519 -12.62 28.20 2.23
N LEU A 520 -12.65 28.96 3.34
CA LEU A 520 -12.62 30.42 3.30
C LEU A 520 -11.33 30.96 2.64
N ARG A 521 -10.19 30.33 2.90
CA ARG A 521 -8.90 30.61 2.24
C ARG A 521 -8.97 30.34 0.74
N ALA A 522 -9.50 29.18 0.33
CA ALA A 522 -9.71 28.86 -1.08
C ALA A 522 -10.64 29.86 -1.77
N LYS A 523 -11.77 30.22 -1.12
CA LYS A 523 -12.70 31.24 -1.62
C LYS A 523 -12.04 32.60 -1.83
N ALA A 524 -11.19 33.04 -0.91
CA ALA A 524 -10.46 34.30 -1.04
C ALA A 524 -9.47 34.32 -2.22
N THR A 525 -8.85 33.18 -2.55
CA THR A 525 -7.78 33.09 -3.56
C THR A 525 -8.21 32.55 -4.92
N LEU A 526 -9.35 31.85 -5.01
CA LEU A 526 -9.83 31.20 -6.24
C LEU A 526 -11.18 31.71 -6.74
N SER A 527 -11.94 32.49 -5.96
CA SER A 527 -13.26 33.04 -6.37
C SER A 527 -13.24 33.65 -7.78
N GLY A 528 -13.96 33.05 -8.73
CA GLY A 528 -14.06 33.51 -10.13
C GLY A 528 -12.89 33.08 -11.03
N CYS A 529 -12.01 32.20 -10.56
CA CYS A 529 -10.89 31.64 -11.33
C CYS A 529 -11.22 30.25 -11.89
N GLY A 530 -10.71 29.97 -13.08
CA GLY A 530 -10.55 28.61 -13.59
C GLY A 530 -9.26 27.99 -13.04
N VAL A 531 -9.30 26.70 -12.72
CA VAL A 531 -8.11 25.93 -12.31
C VAL A 531 -7.98 24.72 -13.22
N ARG A 532 -6.77 24.48 -13.76
CA ARG A 532 -6.42 23.32 -14.58
C ARG A 532 -5.21 22.60 -13.98
N ALA A 533 -5.22 21.28 -13.96
CA ALA A 533 -4.08 20.46 -13.56
C ALA A 533 -3.80 19.37 -14.61
N VAL A 534 -2.52 19.00 -14.74
CA VAL A 534 -2.08 17.95 -15.67
C VAL A 534 -1.59 16.75 -14.87
N TRP A 535 -2.36 15.67 -14.94
CA TRP A 535 -2.04 14.37 -14.39
C TRP A 535 -1.28 13.49 -15.38
N LYS A 536 -0.34 12.70 -14.87
CA LYS A 536 0.39 11.69 -15.64
C LYS A 536 0.50 10.39 -14.85
N SER A 537 0.80 9.32 -15.57
CA SER A 537 1.02 7.99 -15.00
C SER A 537 2.09 7.23 -15.79
N THR A 538 2.82 6.34 -15.10
CA THR A 538 3.73 5.34 -15.69
C THR A 538 3.11 3.95 -15.83
N ALA A 539 1.91 3.72 -15.26
CA ALA A 539 1.27 2.42 -15.23
C ALA A 539 1.01 1.85 -16.64
N THR A 540 1.00 0.52 -16.74
CA THR A 540 0.76 -0.23 -17.99
C THR A 540 -0.68 -0.13 -18.44
N GLU A 541 -1.60 -0.29 -17.49
CA GLU A 541 -2.97 0.19 -17.54
C GLU A 541 -2.93 1.65 -17.06
N GLY A 542 -3.46 2.60 -17.83
CA GLY A 542 -3.26 4.03 -17.54
C GLY A 542 -4.15 4.56 -16.41
N ILE A 543 -4.49 5.85 -16.49
CA ILE A 543 -5.53 6.42 -15.61
C ILE A 543 -6.89 5.94 -16.14
N GLY A 544 -7.32 4.75 -15.72
CA GLY A 544 -8.44 4.03 -16.32
C GLY A 544 -8.12 3.52 -17.73
N ALA A 545 -9.13 3.47 -18.60
CA ALA A 545 -9.02 2.99 -19.98
C ALA A 545 -8.16 3.87 -20.93
N LEU A 546 -7.50 4.93 -20.42
CA LEU A 546 -6.66 5.84 -21.21
C LEU A 546 -5.25 5.27 -21.44
N PRO A 547 -4.84 4.96 -22.68
CA PRO A 547 -3.47 4.51 -22.96
C PRO A 547 -2.46 5.65 -22.78
N LYS A 548 -1.45 5.43 -21.91
CA LYS A 548 -0.25 6.25 -21.64
C LYS A 548 -0.23 7.67 -22.24
N LYS A 549 -1.13 8.54 -21.78
CA LYS A 549 -1.18 9.98 -22.10
C LYS A 549 -1.63 10.76 -20.87
N ALA A 550 -1.30 12.05 -20.84
CA ALA A 550 -1.68 12.92 -19.73
C ALA A 550 -3.21 13.16 -19.69
N LEU A 551 -3.76 13.14 -18.47
CA LEU A 551 -5.14 13.52 -18.18
C LEU A 551 -5.14 14.97 -17.71
N ILE A 552 -5.91 15.83 -18.37
CA ILE A 552 -6.09 17.23 -17.99
C ILE A 552 -7.42 17.33 -17.25
N VAL A 553 -7.37 17.85 -16.02
CA VAL A 553 -8.57 18.08 -15.20
C VAL A 553 -8.77 19.57 -14.99
N SER A 554 -10.02 20.04 -15.09
CA SER A 554 -10.34 21.47 -14.95
C SER A 554 -11.65 21.72 -14.20
N ARG A 555 -11.70 22.82 -13.45
CA ARG A 555 -12.87 23.22 -12.66
C ARG A 555 -12.86 24.74 -12.44
N TYR A 556 -14.04 25.36 -12.52
CA TYR A 556 -14.25 26.78 -12.21
C TYR A 556 -14.74 26.95 -10.77
N PHE A 557 -14.12 27.86 -10.01
CA PHE A 557 -14.51 28.15 -8.63
C PHE A 557 -15.60 29.22 -8.58
N ASP A 558 -16.84 28.81 -8.32
CA ASP A 558 -17.98 29.72 -8.25
C ASP A 558 -17.95 30.57 -6.95
N PRO A 559 -17.94 31.92 -7.03
CA PRO A 559 -18.03 32.79 -5.86
C PRO A 559 -19.27 32.54 -4.97
N GLN A 560 -20.36 32.04 -5.55
CA GLN A 560 -21.62 31.71 -4.88
C GLN A 560 -21.61 30.32 -4.23
N GLY A 561 -20.61 29.47 -4.53
CA GLY A 561 -20.51 28.10 -4.00
C GLY A 561 -21.16 27.01 -4.86
N SER A 562 -21.72 27.34 -6.02
CA SER A 562 -22.30 26.38 -6.97
C SER A 562 -21.20 25.69 -7.83
N HIS A 563 -20.26 25.03 -7.16
CA HIS A 563 -19.10 24.42 -7.81
C HIS A 563 -19.51 23.23 -8.67
N GLN A 564 -19.33 23.37 -9.98
CA GLN A 564 -19.59 22.30 -10.95
C GLN A 564 -18.70 21.06 -10.70
N PRO A 565 -19.04 19.88 -11.27
CA PRO A 565 -18.15 18.73 -11.33
C PRO A 565 -16.82 19.05 -12.03
N VAL A 566 -15.83 18.16 -11.90
CA VAL A 566 -14.54 18.30 -12.59
C VAL A 566 -14.69 17.88 -14.05
N GLU A 567 -14.29 18.73 -14.98
CA GLU A 567 -14.15 18.38 -16.40
C GLU A 567 -12.85 17.62 -16.64
N MET A 568 -12.89 16.60 -17.51
CA MET A 568 -11.74 15.77 -17.87
C MET A 568 -11.47 15.82 -19.38
N ARG A 569 -10.19 15.95 -19.76
CA ARG A 569 -9.75 15.97 -21.17
C ARG A 569 -8.45 15.21 -21.38
N ASP A 570 -8.22 14.72 -22.60
CA ASP A 570 -6.94 14.12 -22.99
C ASP A 570 -5.89 15.18 -23.39
N ALA A 571 -4.66 14.73 -23.66
CA ALA A 571 -3.56 15.57 -24.13
C ALA A 571 -3.82 16.25 -25.50
N ASP A 572 -4.80 15.75 -26.27
CA ASP A 572 -5.23 16.23 -27.58
C ASP A 572 -6.50 17.13 -27.47
N ASP A 573 -6.87 17.53 -26.24
CA ASP A 573 -7.98 18.42 -25.85
C ASP A 573 -9.39 17.86 -26.12
N LYS A 574 -9.54 16.53 -26.20
CA LYS A 574 -10.85 15.87 -26.30
C LYS A 574 -11.45 15.64 -24.92
N THR A 575 -12.73 15.99 -24.76
CA THR A 575 -13.50 15.71 -23.53
C THR A 575 -13.65 14.21 -23.29
N ILE A 576 -13.44 13.79 -22.04
CA ILE A 576 -13.61 12.43 -21.56
C ILE A 576 -14.90 12.38 -20.75
N VAL A 577 -15.85 11.54 -21.17
CA VAL A 577 -17.20 11.40 -20.57
C VAL A 577 -17.40 10.01 -19.93
N ASP A 578 -16.41 9.13 -20.06
CA ASP A 578 -16.42 7.77 -19.51
C ASP A 578 -16.30 7.81 -17.97
N SER A 579 -17.34 7.35 -17.30
CA SER A 579 -17.45 7.33 -15.82
C SER A 579 -16.58 6.26 -15.15
N SER A 580 -15.95 5.36 -15.91
CA SER A 580 -14.94 4.42 -15.39
C SER A 580 -13.63 5.12 -15.05
N ILE A 581 -13.31 6.23 -15.73
CA ILE A 581 -12.07 6.99 -15.54
C ILE A 581 -12.22 7.88 -14.30
N LYS A 582 -11.46 7.55 -13.25
CA LYS A 582 -11.40 8.32 -12.00
C LYS A 582 -10.09 9.10 -11.92
N ILE A 583 -10.16 10.31 -11.36
CA ILE A 583 -8.95 11.07 -10.99
C ILE A 583 -8.19 10.24 -9.94
N PRO A 584 -6.87 10.03 -10.06
CA PRO A 584 -6.10 9.37 -9.01
C PRO A 584 -6.28 10.13 -7.69
N PRO A 585 -6.55 9.45 -6.57
CA PRO A 585 -6.78 10.14 -5.30
C PRO A 585 -5.51 10.89 -4.86
N VAL A 586 -5.70 11.92 -4.04
CA VAL A 586 -4.62 12.68 -3.41
C VAL A 586 -4.75 12.57 -1.90
N ARG A 587 -3.66 12.21 -1.22
CA ARG A 587 -3.60 12.31 0.23
C ARG A 587 -3.21 13.74 0.60
N LEU A 588 -4.17 14.50 1.10
CA LEU A 588 -3.93 15.82 1.67
C LEU A 588 -3.78 15.69 3.19
N LEU A 589 -2.83 16.45 3.75
CA LEU A 589 -2.53 16.54 5.18
C LEU A 589 -2.37 18.03 5.55
N ARG A 590 -3.47 18.67 5.89
CA ARG A 590 -3.51 19.99 6.53
C ARG A 590 -3.20 19.85 8.03
N VAL A 591 -2.74 20.92 8.67
CA VAL A 591 -2.40 20.95 10.11
C VAL A 591 -3.53 20.37 10.98
N HIS A 592 -4.78 20.78 10.76
CA HIS A 592 -5.93 20.29 11.53
C HIS A 592 -6.30 18.83 11.22
N GLU A 593 -6.06 18.33 10.00
CA GLU A 593 -6.30 16.93 9.63
C GLU A 593 -5.30 16.01 10.33
N ILE A 594 -4.04 16.45 10.49
CA ILE A 594 -3.01 15.74 11.27
C ILE A 594 -3.43 15.69 12.76
N GLU A 595 -3.85 16.82 13.34
CA GLU A 595 -4.33 16.88 14.73
C GLU A 595 -5.59 16.03 14.97
N GLU A 596 -6.54 16.05 14.03
CA GLU A 596 -7.78 15.29 14.10
C GLU A 596 -7.54 13.79 13.95
N THR A 597 -6.67 13.39 13.03
CA THR A 597 -6.24 11.99 12.88
C THR A 597 -5.49 11.51 14.14
N ALA A 598 -4.79 12.40 14.84
CA ALA A 598 -4.09 12.12 16.08
C ALA A 598 -5.00 12.09 17.34
N ARG A 599 -6.32 12.16 17.18
CA ARG A 599 -7.28 11.91 18.28
C ARG A 599 -7.48 10.39 18.45
N PRO A 600 -7.46 9.85 19.69
CA PRO A 600 -7.64 8.41 19.95
C PRO A 600 -8.84 7.77 19.25
N GLN A 601 -9.96 8.50 19.14
CA GLN A 601 -11.19 8.07 18.49
C GLN A 601 -11.03 7.76 16.98
N ASN A 602 -10.10 8.44 16.31
CA ASN A 602 -9.87 8.32 14.87
C ASN A 602 -8.74 7.33 14.52
N LEU A 603 -8.02 6.81 15.52
CA LEU A 603 -6.90 5.89 15.30
C LEU A 603 -7.32 4.59 14.63
N ARG A 604 -8.53 4.09 14.93
CA ARG A 604 -9.06 2.89 14.30
C ARG A 604 -9.27 3.09 12.79
N LEU A 605 -9.81 4.24 12.36
CA LEU A 605 -9.98 4.58 10.95
C LEU A 605 -8.63 4.76 10.24
N LEU A 606 -7.66 5.42 10.90
CA LEU A 606 -6.29 5.47 10.40
C LEU A 606 -5.74 4.06 10.19
N PHE A 607 -5.79 3.24 11.24
CA PHE A 607 -5.16 1.92 11.28
C PHE A 607 -5.78 0.92 10.31
N ASP A 608 -7.11 0.91 10.19
CA ASP A 608 -7.81 0.11 9.17
C ASP A 608 -7.41 0.57 7.75
N GLY A 609 -7.24 1.87 7.53
CA GLY A 609 -6.70 2.42 6.28
C GLY A 609 -5.21 2.12 6.04
N LEU A 610 -4.42 1.82 7.08
CA LEU A 610 -3.02 1.35 6.94
C LEU A 610 -2.96 -0.13 6.54
N CYS A 611 -3.92 -0.94 7.00
CA CYS A 611 -3.99 -2.37 6.71
C CYS A 611 -4.42 -2.67 5.26
N GLY A 612 -4.99 -1.69 4.55
CA GLY A 612 -5.39 -1.82 3.15
C GLY A 612 -6.79 -2.46 2.95
N PRO A 613 -7.15 -2.76 1.68
CA PRO A 613 -8.54 -3.09 1.31
C PRO A 613 -9.07 -4.37 1.99
N GLY A 614 -8.21 -5.35 2.31
CA GLY A 614 -8.64 -6.60 2.95
C GLY A 614 -9.31 -6.41 4.32
N ILE A 615 -8.99 -5.35 5.08
CA ILE A 615 -9.71 -5.03 6.32
C ILE A 615 -11.12 -4.48 6.03
N ILE A 616 -11.30 -3.77 4.92
CA ILE A 616 -12.60 -3.24 4.49
C ILE A 616 -13.51 -4.43 4.12
N GLU A 617 -13.03 -5.32 3.24
CA GLU A 617 -13.73 -6.54 2.83
C GLU A 617 -14.12 -7.42 4.02
N LEU A 618 -13.19 -7.65 4.97
CA LEU A 618 -13.47 -8.41 6.19
C LEU A 618 -14.47 -7.70 7.12
N THR A 619 -14.47 -6.37 7.16
CA THR A 619 -15.43 -5.59 7.96
C THR A 619 -16.83 -5.63 7.34
N GLU A 620 -16.94 -5.54 6.02
CA GLU A 620 -18.21 -5.71 5.29
C GLU A 620 -18.75 -7.14 5.46
N LYS A 621 -17.91 -8.16 5.33
CA LYS A 621 -18.25 -9.58 5.61
C LYS A 621 -18.76 -9.79 7.03
N ILE A 622 -18.12 -9.16 8.03
CA ILE A 622 -18.55 -9.19 9.43
C ILE A 622 -19.95 -8.55 9.58
N GLU A 623 -20.18 -7.35 9.06
CA GLU A 623 -21.50 -6.71 9.19
C GLU A 623 -22.61 -7.44 8.40
N ALA A 624 -22.28 -8.07 7.28
CA ALA A 624 -23.21 -8.96 6.56
C ALA A 624 -23.63 -10.16 7.43
N LEU A 625 -22.67 -10.89 8.02
CA LEU A 625 -22.94 -12.01 8.93
C LEU A 625 -23.71 -11.57 10.18
N ARG A 626 -23.44 -10.38 10.73
CA ARG A 626 -24.23 -9.80 11.83
C ARG A 626 -25.67 -9.48 11.42
N SER A 627 -25.89 -9.06 10.18
CA SER A 627 -27.23 -8.80 9.62
C SER A 627 -28.01 -10.12 9.46
N GLU A 628 -27.35 -11.18 9.02
CA GLU A 628 -27.91 -12.53 8.92
C GLU A 628 -28.31 -13.08 10.31
N LEU A 629 -27.46 -12.93 11.33
CA LEU A 629 -27.79 -13.30 12.71
C LEU A 629 -28.98 -12.48 13.27
N LYS A 630 -29.14 -11.22 12.88
CA LYS A 630 -30.31 -10.39 13.26
C LYS A 630 -31.59 -10.88 12.59
N ALA A 631 -31.52 -11.28 11.32
CA ALA A 631 -32.67 -11.88 10.61
C ALA A 631 -33.09 -13.20 11.27
N GLN A 632 -32.15 -14.14 11.46
CA GLN A 632 -32.42 -15.42 12.12
C GLN A 632 -32.96 -15.29 13.55
N ARG A 633 -32.61 -14.22 14.28
CA ARG A 633 -33.21 -13.96 15.59
C ARG A 633 -34.73 -13.79 15.48
N SER A 634 -35.21 -13.11 14.44
CA SER A 634 -36.65 -12.96 14.17
C SER A 634 -37.32 -14.31 13.91
N ASP A 635 -36.70 -15.17 13.10
CA ASP A 635 -37.23 -16.49 12.75
C ASP A 635 -37.30 -17.41 13.99
N ILE A 636 -36.24 -17.42 14.80
CA ILE A 636 -36.20 -18.15 16.08
C ILE A 636 -37.29 -17.64 17.04
N LEU A 637 -37.53 -16.34 17.09
CA LEU A 637 -38.58 -15.78 17.94
C LEU A 637 -40.00 -16.15 17.48
N SER A 638 -40.21 -16.37 16.18
CA SER A 638 -41.46 -16.92 15.64
C SER A 638 -41.72 -18.33 16.17
N GLU A 639 -40.74 -19.24 16.05
CA GLU A 639 -40.85 -20.61 16.59
C GLU A 639 -41.01 -20.64 18.12
N VAL A 640 -40.28 -19.77 18.83
CA VAL A 640 -40.44 -19.58 20.29
C VAL A 640 -41.84 -19.11 20.65
N ALA A 641 -42.46 -18.23 19.87
CA ALA A 641 -43.83 -17.77 20.11
C ALA A 641 -44.85 -18.90 19.96
N ILE A 642 -44.69 -19.76 18.94
CA ILE A 642 -45.50 -20.97 18.74
C ILE A 642 -45.35 -21.92 19.95
N LEU A 643 -44.12 -22.24 20.33
CA LEU A 643 -43.82 -23.13 21.46
C LEU A 643 -44.35 -22.56 22.79
N THR A 644 -44.21 -21.25 23.01
CA THR A 644 -44.74 -20.57 24.20
C THR A 644 -46.27 -20.64 24.24
N GLY A 645 -46.95 -20.46 23.10
CA GLY A 645 -48.41 -20.60 23.00
C GLY A 645 -48.91 -22.01 23.32
N LEU A 646 -48.17 -23.05 22.88
CA LEU A 646 -48.50 -24.45 23.18
C LEU A 646 -48.24 -24.85 24.64
N THR A 647 -47.36 -24.14 25.36
CA THR A 647 -46.85 -24.56 26.68
C THR A 647 -47.33 -23.70 27.86
N VAL A 648 -48.27 -22.76 27.63
CA VAL A 648 -48.94 -21.98 28.68
C VAL A 648 -49.61 -22.90 29.73
N GLU A 649 -49.51 -22.55 31.01
CA GLU A 649 -50.17 -23.27 32.12
C GLU A 649 -51.66 -23.51 31.83
N GLY A 650 -52.13 -24.77 32.00
CA GLY A 650 -53.49 -25.16 31.64
C GLY A 650 -53.75 -25.44 30.15
N SER A 651 -52.76 -25.32 29.25
CA SER A 651 -52.89 -25.70 27.83
C SER A 651 -53.20 -27.19 27.66
N ALA A 652 -53.70 -27.57 26.48
CA ALA A 652 -53.99 -28.98 26.17
C ALA A 652 -52.74 -29.87 26.32
N LEU A 653 -51.59 -29.37 25.86
CA LEU A 653 -50.29 -30.02 25.98
C LEU A 653 -49.81 -30.15 27.45
N ARG A 654 -49.91 -29.07 28.24
CA ARG A 654 -49.58 -29.10 29.68
C ARG A 654 -50.44 -30.08 30.48
N GLN A 655 -51.68 -30.29 30.02
CA GLN A 655 -52.64 -31.24 30.59
C GLN A 655 -52.61 -32.62 29.93
N TYR A 656 -51.63 -32.95 29.07
CA TYR A 656 -51.63 -34.20 28.29
C TYR A 656 -51.82 -35.45 29.17
N ALA A 657 -51.07 -35.57 30.27
CA ALA A 657 -51.18 -36.71 31.19
C ALA A 657 -52.54 -36.75 31.93
N ILE A 658 -53.09 -35.59 32.30
CA ILE A 658 -54.43 -35.48 32.90
C ILE A 658 -55.50 -35.94 31.91
N ARG A 659 -55.47 -35.41 30.68
CA ARG A 659 -56.44 -35.70 29.62
C ARG A 659 -56.37 -37.16 29.17
N LYS A 660 -55.17 -37.71 29.05
CA LYS A 660 -54.96 -39.15 28.78
C LYS A 660 -55.58 -40.01 29.88
N ARG A 661 -55.23 -39.78 31.16
CA ARG A 661 -55.79 -40.54 32.29
C ARG A 661 -57.31 -40.47 32.35
N GLN A 662 -57.88 -39.27 32.17
CA GLN A 662 -59.34 -39.08 32.14
C GLN A 662 -60.02 -39.78 30.96
N PHE A 663 -59.31 -40.03 29.85
CA PHE A 663 -59.81 -40.85 28.75
C PHE A 663 -59.68 -42.34 29.06
N ASP A 664 -58.54 -42.79 29.57
CA ASP A 664 -58.29 -44.20 29.93
C ASP A 664 -59.27 -44.69 31.03
N ASP A 665 -59.54 -43.87 32.05
CA ASP A 665 -60.49 -44.17 33.14
C ASP A 665 -61.94 -44.43 32.64
N VAL A 666 -62.36 -43.78 31.55
CA VAL A 666 -63.68 -43.96 30.93
C VAL A 666 -63.67 -44.95 29.76
N ASN A 667 -62.50 -45.30 29.22
CA ASN A 667 -62.32 -46.18 28.07
C ASN A 667 -62.12 -47.65 28.48
N LYS A 668 -63.05 -48.17 29.29
CA LYS A 668 -63.03 -49.56 29.80
C LYS A 668 -63.07 -50.59 28.65
N PRO A 669 -62.52 -51.81 28.82
CA PRO A 669 -62.46 -52.83 27.75
C PRO A 669 -63.81 -53.14 27.10
N GLU A 670 -64.88 -53.22 27.90
CA GLU A 670 -66.26 -53.46 27.44
C GLU A 670 -66.82 -52.38 26.51
N LEU A 671 -66.35 -51.13 26.65
CA LEU A 671 -66.68 -50.01 25.77
C LEU A 671 -65.73 -49.97 24.55
N GLN A 672 -64.48 -50.38 24.74
CA GLN A 672 -63.44 -50.38 23.72
C GLN A 672 -63.83 -51.28 22.54
N ASP A 673 -64.28 -52.51 22.79
CA ASP A 673 -64.78 -53.42 21.74
C ASP A 673 -66.01 -52.86 21.01
N ARG A 674 -66.95 -52.23 21.74
CA ARG A 674 -68.19 -51.70 21.13
C ARG A 674 -67.94 -50.46 20.27
N PHE A 675 -66.99 -49.62 20.63
CA PHE A 675 -66.67 -48.40 19.87
C PHE A 675 -65.54 -48.57 18.85
N GLN A 676 -64.85 -49.72 18.83
CA GLN A 676 -63.68 -49.98 17.96
C GLN A 676 -63.92 -49.63 16.49
N ASP A 677 -65.10 -49.97 15.96
CA ASP A 677 -65.49 -49.72 14.57
C ASP A 677 -65.77 -48.23 14.26
N VAL A 678 -66.27 -47.47 15.24
CA VAL A 678 -66.46 -46.02 15.11
C VAL A 678 -65.16 -45.27 15.30
N ASP A 679 -64.31 -45.72 16.24
CA ASP A 679 -62.99 -45.13 16.48
C ASP A 679 -62.09 -45.29 15.24
N LYS A 680 -62.05 -46.47 14.61
CA LYS A 680 -61.36 -46.68 13.32
C LYS A 680 -61.91 -45.82 12.18
N ALA A 681 -63.23 -45.62 12.14
CA ALA A 681 -63.84 -44.76 11.12
C ALA A 681 -63.56 -43.27 11.37
N ALA A 682 -63.48 -42.85 12.63
CA ALA A 682 -63.08 -41.49 13.02
C ALA A 682 -61.59 -41.23 12.71
N GLU A 683 -60.72 -42.22 12.94
CA GLU A 683 -59.31 -42.17 12.56
C GLU A 683 -59.14 -42.04 11.04
N ALA A 684 -59.92 -42.77 10.24
CA ALA A 684 -59.93 -42.62 8.78
C ALA A 684 -60.38 -41.22 8.32
N VAL A 685 -61.36 -40.61 8.99
CA VAL A 685 -61.76 -39.21 8.73
C VAL A 685 -60.63 -38.23 9.05
N GLN A 686 -59.98 -38.40 10.21
CA GLN A 686 -58.86 -37.53 10.61
C GLN A 686 -57.66 -37.68 9.67
N LEU A 687 -57.36 -38.89 9.20
CA LEU A 687 -56.31 -39.14 8.21
C LEU A 687 -56.62 -38.52 6.85
N ALA A 688 -57.88 -38.57 6.40
CA ALA A 688 -58.28 -37.91 5.15
C ALA A 688 -58.14 -36.38 5.25
N ILE A 689 -58.61 -35.78 6.35
CA ILE A 689 -58.47 -34.34 6.61
C ILE A 689 -56.99 -33.94 6.72
N SER A 690 -56.16 -34.69 7.44
CA SER A 690 -54.74 -34.35 7.56
C SER A 690 -53.97 -34.52 6.24
N THR A 691 -54.39 -35.44 5.38
CA THR A 691 -53.82 -35.61 4.03
C THR A 691 -54.20 -34.46 3.11
N GLU A 692 -55.45 -34.01 3.16
CA GLU A 692 -55.95 -32.82 2.48
C GLU A 692 -55.20 -31.56 2.92
N THR A 693 -55.14 -31.28 4.23
CA THR A 693 -54.40 -30.11 4.75
C THR A 693 -52.89 -30.19 4.46
N ALA A 694 -52.29 -31.39 4.41
CA ALA A 694 -50.90 -31.54 3.99
C ALA A 694 -50.71 -31.25 2.49
N TRP A 695 -51.68 -31.61 1.65
CA TRP A 695 -51.69 -31.28 0.22
C TRP A 695 -51.88 -29.78 -0.03
N GLU A 696 -52.83 -29.13 0.66
CA GLU A 696 -53.03 -27.68 0.63
C GLU A 696 -51.75 -26.92 1.04
N ASN A 697 -51.10 -27.34 2.14
CA ASN A 697 -49.87 -26.72 2.64
C ASN A 697 -48.64 -26.89 1.73
N LEU A 698 -48.64 -27.87 0.80
CA LEU A 698 -47.60 -27.96 -0.22
C LEU A 698 -47.71 -26.85 -1.27
N GLY A 699 -48.85 -26.16 -1.37
CA GLY A 699 -49.04 -24.99 -2.25
C GLY A 699 -48.79 -25.27 -3.72
N LEU A 700 -48.90 -26.54 -4.16
CA LEU A 700 -48.44 -26.99 -5.46
C LEU A 700 -49.20 -26.35 -6.62
N GLU A 701 -50.53 -26.19 -6.52
CA GLU A 701 -51.32 -25.53 -7.58
C GLU A 701 -50.96 -24.05 -7.71
N ALA A 702 -50.83 -23.33 -6.60
CA ALA A 702 -50.46 -21.91 -6.61
C ALA A 702 -49.03 -21.71 -7.13
N SER A 703 -48.08 -22.52 -6.67
CA SER A 703 -46.69 -22.54 -7.16
C SER A 703 -46.62 -22.87 -8.65
N LEU A 704 -47.44 -23.80 -9.14
CA LEU A 704 -47.51 -24.15 -10.57
C LEU A 704 -48.16 -23.04 -11.40
N ASP A 705 -49.16 -22.33 -10.90
CA ASP A 705 -49.74 -21.17 -11.58
C ASP A 705 -48.74 -20.00 -11.66
N GLU A 706 -48.02 -19.70 -10.57
CA GLU A 706 -46.93 -18.71 -10.60
C GLU A 706 -45.82 -19.13 -11.57
N LEU A 707 -45.48 -20.42 -11.65
CA LEU A 707 -44.51 -20.96 -12.63
C LEU A 707 -45.01 -20.86 -14.07
N VAL A 708 -46.28 -21.17 -14.35
CA VAL A 708 -46.88 -21.02 -15.69
C VAL A 708 -46.87 -19.54 -16.09
N GLN A 709 -47.35 -18.66 -15.22
CA GLN A 709 -47.42 -17.22 -15.47
C GLN A 709 -46.03 -16.60 -15.61
N GLY A 710 -45.08 -16.98 -14.76
CA GLY A 710 -43.68 -16.55 -14.84
C GLY A 710 -42.97 -17.05 -16.09
N THR A 711 -43.26 -18.29 -16.54
CA THR A 711 -42.72 -18.86 -17.78
C THR A 711 -43.30 -18.17 -19.01
N GLU A 712 -44.61 -17.91 -19.06
CA GLU A 712 -45.23 -17.14 -20.14
C GLU A 712 -44.66 -15.72 -20.21
N THR A 713 -44.57 -15.03 -19.06
CA THR A 713 -43.97 -13.69 -18.95
C THR A 713 -42.50 -13.67 -19.38
N PHE A 714 -41.72 -14.68 -19.00
CA PHE A 714 -40.32 -14.82 -19.42
C PHE A 714 -40.18 -14.90 -20.95
N PHE A 715 -41.00 -15.74 -21.61
CA PHE A 715 -40.95 -15.86 -23.06
C PHE A 715 -41.47 -14.61 -23.78
N ASP A 716 -42.43 -13.88 -23.22
CA ASP A 716 -42.90 -12.61 -23.78
C ASP A 716 -41.83 -11.50 -23.67
N VAL A 717 -41.21 -11.34 -22.49
CA VAL A 717 -40.10 -10.39 -22.29
C VAL A 717 -38.88 -10.75 -23.16
N ALA A 718 -38.56 -12.03 -23.29
CA ALA A 718 -37.47 -12.48 -24.19
C ALA A 718 -37.78 -12.17 -25.66
N ALA A 719 -39.03 -12.37 -26.10
CA ALA A 719 -39.45 -12.06 -27.46
C ALA A 719 -39.43 -10.54 -27.78
N GLU A 720 -39.67 -9.67 -26.80
CA GLU A 720 -39.53 -8.20 -26.97
C GLU A 720 -38.07 -7.72 -26.90
N ALA A 721 -37.22 -8.37 -26.10
CA ALA A 721 -35.82 -7.97 -25.91
C ALA A 721 -34.92 -8.34 -27.10
N ILE A 722 -35.08 -9.53 -27.68
CA ILE A 722 -34.20 -10.07 -28.73
C ILE A 722 -34.16 -9.19 -30.01
N PRO A 723 -35.29 -8.65 -30.54
CA PRO A 723 -35.25 -7.75 -31.70
C PRO A 723 -34.53 -6.41 -31.46
N ASN A 724 -34.40 -6.00 -30.20
CA ASN A 724 -33.79 -4.73 -29.80
C ASN A 724 -32.29 -4.86 -29.44
N ALA A 725 -31.75 -6.07 -29.43
CA ALA A 725 -30.32 -6.33 -29.27
C ALA A 725 -29.56 -5.96 -30.57
N GLY A 726 -29.26 -4.66 -30.72
CA GLY A 726 -28.43 -4.14 -31.81
C GLY A 726 -27.11 -4.92 -31.95
N GLY A 727 -26.67 -5.10 -33.21
CA GLY A 727 -25.67 -6.10 -33.57
C GLY A 727 -24.32 -5.96 -32.87
N GLU A 728 -24.06 -6.90 -31.96
CA GLU A 728 -22.76 -7.51 -31.62
C GLU A 728 -22.93 -8.69 -30.62
N ASN A 729 -24.07 -8.76 -29.89
CA ASN A 729 -24.39 -9.82 -28.93
C ASN A 729 -25.20 -11.03 -29.48
N ALA A 730 -25.44 -11.13 -30.80
CA ALA A 730 -26.36 -12.11 -31.37
C ALA A 730 -26.00 -13.58 -31.06
N ASP A 731 -24.70 -13.93 -31.12
CA ASP A 731 -24.21 -15.30 -30.94
C ASP A 731 -24.36 -15.83 -29.49
N HIS A 732 -24.49 -14.93 -28.50
CA HIS A 732 -24.69 -15.32 -27.10
C HIS A 732 -26.13 -15.73 -26.78
N HIS A 733 -27.09 -15.45 -27.66
CA HIS A 733 -28.51 -15.73 -27.44
C HIS A 733 -29.07 -16.87 -28.31
N THR A 734 -28.22 -17.56 -29.10
CA THR A 734 -28.63 -18.64 -30.01
C THR A 734 -29.51 -19.72 -29.34
N PRO A 735 -29.18 -20.28 -28.15
CA PRO A 735 -30.02 -21.31 -27.53
C PRO A 735 -31.42 -20.82 -27.13
N LEU A 736 -31.56 -19.52 -26.83
CA LEU A 736 -32.83 -18.91 -26.46
C LEU A 736 -33.68 -18.59 -27.71
N ALA A 737 -33.03 -18.18 -28.80
CA ALA A 737 -33.67 -17.98 -30.09
C ALA A 737 -34.15 -19.29 -30.74
N GLU A 738 -33.44 -20.40 -30.54
CA GLU A 738 -33.88 -21.75 -30.93
C GLU A 738 -35.15 -22.17 -30.17
N LEU A 739 -35.19 -21.94 -28.85
CA LEU A 739 -36.31 -22.26 -27.95
C LEU A 739 -37.61 -21.48 -28.28
N LEU A 740 -37.46 -20.24 -28.78
CA LEU A 740 -38.55 -19.34 -29.18
C LEU A 740 -39.12 -19.62 -30.58
N GLY A 741 -38.53 -20.54 -31.35
CA GLY A 741 -38.91 -20.80 -32.74
C GLY A 741 -38.09 -19.96 -33.71
N GLY A 742 -36.99 -20.53 -34.19
CA GLY A 742 -35.94 -19.82 -34.92
C GLY A 742 -36.37 -19.05 -36.18
N LEU A 743 -35.58 -18.01 -36.48
CA LEU A 743 -35.64 -17.20 -37.70
C LEU A 743 -35.82 -18.05 -38.97
N LYS A 744 -36.99 -17.95 -39.62
CA LYS A 744 -37.14 -18.38 -41.01
C LYS A 744 -36.36 -17.44 -41.92
N SER A 745 -35.12 -17.81 -42.24
CA SER A 745 -34.46 -17.29 -43.43
C SER A 745 -35.22 -17.75 -44.67
N SER A 746 -35.35 -16.87 -45.65
CA SER A 746 -36.10 -17.15 -46.87
C SER A 746 -35.28 -18.00 -47.83
N LYS A 747 -35.79 -19.18 -48.19
CA LYS A 747 -35.93 -19.62 -49.60
C LYS A 747 -36.55 -21.02 -49.78
N ASP A 748 -37.23 -21.13 -50.93
CA ASP A 748 -37.46 -22.29 -51.79
C ASP A 748 -38.33 -23.49 -51.30
N GLU A 749 -39.49 -23.58 -51.95
CA GLU A 749 -40.11 -24.76 -52.61
C GLU A 749 -40.58 -26.03 -51.83
N GLU A 750 -41.89 -26.27 -52.00
CA GLU A 750 -42.62 -27.55 -52.20
C GLU A 750 -42.65 -28.69 -51.14
N GLN A 751 -43.90 -29.07 -50.82
CA GLN A 751 -44.44 -30.41 -50.46
C GLN A 751 -43.73 -31.27 -49.39
N GLU A 752 -44.39 -31.46 -48.23
CA GLU A 752 -45.16 -32.69 -47.89
C GLU A 752 -45.84 -32.56 -46.51
N GLU A 753 -46.82 -33.42 -46.22
CA GLU A 753 -47.55 -33.44 -44.94
C GLU A 753 -46.64 -33.94 -43.79
N THR A 754 -46.39 -33.10 -42.78
CA THR A 754 -45.86 -33.55 -41.47
C THR A 754 -46.41 -32.71 -40.33
N GLU A 755 -46.38 -33.30 -39.12
CA GLU A 755 -47.00 -32.79 -37.89
C GLU A 755 -46.56 -31.38 -37.53
N SER A 756 -47.46 -30.59 -36.93
CA SER A 756 -47.13 -29.26 -36.41
C SER A 756 -46.14 -29.40 -35.24
N VAL A 757 -44.86 -29.21 -35.52
CA VAL A 757 -43.80 -29.12 -34.50
C VAL A 757 -44.12 -27.94 -33.59
N SER A 758 -44.64 -28.24 -32.40
CA SER A 758 -44.90 -27.24 -31.37
C SER A 758 -43.59 -26.61 -30.91
N THR A 759 -43.59 -25.30 -30.74
CA THR A 759 -42.43 -24.53 -30.27
C THR A 759 -41.99 -24.97 -28.87
N GLY A 760 -40.73 -24.75 -28.51
CA GLY A 760 -40.23 -25.09 -27.17
C GLY A 760 -41.04 -24.43 -26.05
N ARG A 761 -41.53 -23.21 -26.29
CA ARG A 761 -42.53 -22.50 -25.46
C ARG A 761 -43.81 -23.32 -25.26
N GLU A 762 -44.45 -23.78 -26.34
CA GLU A 762 -45.69 -24.56 -26.28
C GLU A 762 -45.47 -25.92 -25.58
N GLN A 763 -44.35 -26.58 -25.82
CA GLN A 763 -44.01 -27.84 -25.14
C GLN A 763 -43.85 -27.63 -23.63
N LEU A 764 -43.09 -26.63 -23.20
CA LEU A 764 -42.87 -26.36 -21.77
C LEU A 764 -44.15 -25.91 -21.05
N VAL A 765 -44.93 -25.01 -21.66
CA VAL A 765 -46.20 -24.54 -21.09
C VAL A 765 -47.26 -25.66 -21.07
N SER A 766 -47.31 -26.53 -22.09
CA SER A 766 -48.23 -27.68 -22.07
C SER A 766 -47.87 -28.71 -21.01
N ALA A 767 -46.58 -28.96 -20.75
CA ALA A 767 -46.12 -29.85 -19.70
C ALA A 767 -46.46 -29.32 -18.30
N LEU A 768 -46.28 -28.00 -18.06
CA LEU A 768 -46.67 -27.36 -16.80
C LEU A 768 -48.19 -27.38 -16.58
N ARG A 769 -48.99 -27.12 -17.63
CA ARG A 769 -50.46 -27.24 -17.56
C ARG A 769 -50.91 -28.67 -17.29
N ALA A 770 -50.31 -29.67 -17.94
CA ALA A 770 -50.62 -31.08 -17.67
C ALA A 770 -50.24 -31.51 -16.23
N ALA A 771 -49.17 -30.95 -15.66
CA ALA A 771 -48.82 -31.14 -14.26
C ALA A 771 -49.84 -30.48 -13.30
N LYS A 772 -50.32 -29.26 -13.62
CA LYS A 772 -51.40 -28.59 -12.89
C LYS A 772 -52.70 -29.39 -12.93
N ASP A 773 -53.14 -29.80 -14.13
CA ASP A 773 -54.37 -30.59 -14.29
C ASP A 773 -54.30 -31.91 -13.52
N SER A 774 -53.11 -32.53 -13.43
CA SER A 774 -52.87 -33.73 -12.63
C SER A 774 -52.90 -33.46 -11.11
N ALA A 775 -52.43 -32.30 -10.66
CA ALA A 775 -52.51 -31.86 -9.26
C ALA A 775 -53.97 -31.59 -8.85
N SER A 776 -54.75 -30.92 -9.71
CA SER A 776 -56.17 -30.65 -9.52
C SER A 776 -56.99 -31.95 -9.44
N LEU A 777 -56.78 -32.88 -10.37
CA LEU A 777 -57.40 -34.20 -10.34
C LEU A 777 -57.07 -35.01 -9.06
N PHE A 778 -55.88 -34.79 -8.49
CA PHE A 778 -55.49 -35.43 -7.23
C PHE A 778 -56.18 -34.78 -6.02
N ASN A 779 -56.35 -33.46 -6.04
CA ASN A 779 -57.13 -32.71 -5.04
C ASN A 779 -58.59 -33.20 -4.98
N ASP A 780 -59.27 -33.25 -6.13
CA ASP A 780 -60.65 -33.76 -6.25
C ASP A 780 -60.80 -35.17 -5.65
N ARG A 781 -59.81 -36.04 -5.89
CA ARG A 781 -59.79 -37.42 -5.36
C ARG A 781 -59.55 -37.48 -3.86
N ILE A 782 -58.82 -36.54 -3.27
CA ILE A 782 -58.69 -36.43 -1.81
C ILE A 782 -60.01 -35.99 -1.20
N GLU A 783 -60.69 -35.01 -1.81
CA GLU A 783 -62.02 -34.57 -1.37
C GLU A 783 -63.05 -35.71 -1.40
N ASP A 784 -63.10 -36.50 -2.49
CA ASP A 784 -63.91 -37.72 -2.60
C ASP A 784 -63.64 -38.71 -1.44
N VAL A 785 -62.36 -38.98 -1.15
CA VAL A 785 -61.95 -39.91 -0.07
C VAL A 785 -62.37 -39.37 1.31
N LYS A 786 -62.28 -38.07 1.55
CA LYS A 786 -62.73 -37.40 2.78
C LYS A 786 -64.24 -37.48 2.94
N VAL A 787 -65.01 -37.19 1.89
CA VAL A 787 -66.48 -37.32 1.88
C VAL A 787 -66.89 -38.76 2.20
N ASP A 788 -66.21 -39.74 1.62
CA ASP A 788 -66.47 -41.16 1.86
C ASP A 788 -66.11 -41.63 3.29
N ALA A 789 -65.00 -41.15 3.84
CA ALA A 789 -64.63 -41.40 5.23
C ALA A 789 -65.68 -40.83 6.19
N VAL A 790 -66.12 -39.59 5.98
CA VAL A 790 -67.14 -38.91 6.82
C VAL A 790 -68.47 -39.64 6.76
N ARG A 791 -68.89 -40.05 5.56
CA ARG A 791 -70.10 -40.85 5.30
C ARG A 791 -70.06 -42.21 6.01
N ASN A 792 -68.93 -42.91 5.96
CA ASN A 792 -68.73 -44.18 6.66
C ASN A 792 -68.77 -44.02 8.20
N HIS A 793 -68.06 -43.02 8.73
CA HIS A 793 -68.06 -42.70 10.16
C HIS A 793 -69.48 -42.40 10.69
N THR A 794 -70.26 -41.60 9.96
CA THR A 794 -71.64 -41.28 10.31
C THR A 794 -72.53 -42.55 10.31
N SER A 795 -72.39 -43.41 9.30
CA SER A 795 -73.10 -44.69 9.23
C SER A 795 -72.77 -45.64 10.39
N LYS A 796 -71.51 -45.66 10.83
CA LYS A 796 -71.06 -46.46 11.99
C LYS A 796 -71.62 -45.92 13.31
N ILE A 797 -71.69 -44.59 13.49
CA ILE A 797 -72.35 -43.96 14.64
C ILE A 797 -73.84 -44.33 14.68
N ASP A 798 -74.56 -44.21 13.56
CA ASP A 798 -75.98 -44.53 13.47
C ASP A 798 -76.27 -46.02 13.72
N SER A 799 -75.37 -46.90 13.30
CA SER A 799 -75.44 -48.34 13.59
C SER A 799 -75.32 -48.61 15.09
N LEU A 800 -74.38 -47.96 15.78
CA LEU A 800 -74.21 -48.06 17.23
C LEU A 800 -75.37 -47.45 18.01
N ALA A 801 -75.95 -46.34 17.53
CA ALA A 801 -77.15 -45.75 18.11
C ALA A 801 -78.35 -46.72 18.09
N LYS A 802 -78.53 -47.45 16.98
CA LYS A 802 -79.57 -48.48 16.83
C LYS A 802 -79.39 -49.70 17.73
N GLN A 803 -78.16 -49.98 18.20
CA GLN A 803 -77.84 -51.11 19.08
C GLN A 803 -77.93 -50.79 20.58
N GLY A 804 -78.44 -49.62 20.95
CA GLY A 804 -78.58 -49.19 22.34
C GLY A 804 -77.29 -48.61 22.90
N VAL A 805 -77.29 -47.29 23.08
CA VAL A 805 -76.14 -46.50 23.52
C VAL A 805 -75.87 -46.72 25.03
N PRO A 806 -74.65 -47.12 25.44
CA PRO A 806 -74.29 -47.22 26.85
C PRO A 806 -74.32 -45.87 27.59
N ALA A 807 -74.60 -45.90 28.89
CA ALA A 807 -74.37 -44.77 29.79
C ALA A 807 -72.87 -44.42 29.79
N GLY A 808 -72.53 -43.12 29.81
CA GLY A 808 -71.15 -42.62 29.70
C GLY A 808 -70.62 -42.42 28.28
N SER A 809 -71.35 -42.80 27.23
CA SER A 809 -70.96 -42.61 25.82
C SER A 809 -70.60 -41.16 25.43
N LYS A 810 -71.45 -40.19 25.79
CA LYS A 810 -71.18 -38.75 25.57
C LYS A 810 -69.96 -38.24 26.33
N GLU A 811 -69.70 -38.81 27.51
CA GLU A 811 -68.57 -38.47 28.37
C GLU A 811 -67.26 -39.01 27.78
N ARG A 812 -67.23 -40.28 27.34
CA ARG A 812 -66.12 -40.87 26.59
C ARG A 812 -65.77 -40.05 25.34
N ALA A 813 -66.77 -39.65 24.56
CA ALA A 813 -66.56 -38.85 23.35
C ALA A 813 -65.91 -37.48 23.67
N ALA A 814 -66.40 -36.77 24.69
CA ALA A 814 -65.82 -35.51 25.14
C ALA A 814 -64.38 -35.65 25.66
N LYS A 815 -64.09 -36.72 26.44
CA LYS A 815 -62.73 -37.00 26.92
C LYS A 815 -61.77 -37.41 25.80
N LYS A 816 -62.23 -38.21 24.82
CA LYS A 816 -61.44 -38.55 23.62
C LYS A 816 -61.06 -37.30 22.83
N LEU A 817 -62.02 -36.40 22.57
CA LEU A 817 -61.76 -35.15 21.84
C LEU A 817 -60.72 -34.28 22.55
N ALA A 818 -60.82 -34.13 23.88
CA ALA A 818 -59.85 -33.38 24.68
C ALA A 818 -58.46 -34.03 24.71
N PHE A 819 -58.36 -35.36 24.59
CA PHE A 819 -57.07 -36.04 24.49
C PHE A 819 -56.45 -35.94 23.09
N GLU A 820 -57.24 -36.07 22.01
CA GLU A 820 -56.74 -35.86 20.64
C GLU A 820 -56.30 -34.41 20.39
N GLU A 821 -56.96 -33.41 21.00
CA GLU A 821 -56.48 -32.01 21.02
C GLU A 821 -55.07 -31.90 21.60
N ALA A 822 -54.82 -32.50 22.77
CA ALA A 822 -53.51 -32.51 23.42
C ALA A 822 -52.44 -33.25 22.61
N LYS A 823 -52.83 -34.29 21.86
CA LYS A 823 -51.96 -35.06 20.95
C LYS A 823 -51.64 -34.31 19.66
N GLY A 824 -52.59 -33.54 19.12
CA GLY A 824 -52.34 -32.61 18.02
C GLY A 824 -51.38 -31.50 18.42
N ASP A 825 -51.55 -30.91 19.61
CA ASP A 825 -50.64 -29.89 20.13
C ASP A 825 -49.24 -30.44 20.48
N LEU A 826 -49.13 -31.71 20.89
CA LEU A 826 -47.84 -32.38 21.03
C LEU A 826 -47.11 -32.50 19.69
N ALA A 827 -47.79 -32.91 18.61
CA ALA A 827 -47.18 -33.02 17.29
C ALA A 827 -46.72 -31.64 16.75
N LYS A 828 -47.50 -30.57 16.97
CA LYS A 828 -47.07 -29.19 16.66
C LYS A 828 -45.84 -28.79 17.48
N TYR A 829 -45.82 -29.10 18.78
CA TYR A 829 -44.69 -28.80 19.66
C TYR A 829 -43.41 -29.52 19.21
N GLU A 830 -43.48 -30.82 18.89
CA GLU A 830 -42.32 -31.59 18.41
C GLU A 830 -41.82 -31.10 17.04
N THR A 831 -42.71 -30.60 16.19
CA THR A 831 -42.37 -30.01 14.88
C THR A 831 -41.64 -28.66 15.06
N ALA A 832 -42.23 -27.72 15.80
CA ALA A 832 -41.63 -26.41 16.11
C ALA A 832 -40.32 -26.54 16.90
N LEU A 833 -40.20 -27.53 17.79
CA LEU A 833 -38.96 -27.83 18.50
C LEU A 833 -37.86 -28.32 17.54
N THR A 834 -38.21 -29.14 16.55
CA THR A 834 -37.28 -29.61 15.51
C THR A 834 -36.81 -28.46 14.62
N GLN A 835 -37.72 -27.57 14.22
CA GLN A 835 -37.40 -26.35 13.46
C GLN A 835 -36.51 -25.40 14.26
N LEU A 836 -36.83 -25.15 15.53
CA LEU A 836 -35.99 -24.37 16.44
C LEU A 836 -34.57 -24.92 16.56
N TYR A 837 -34.39 -26.24 16.74
CA TYR A 837 -33.05 -26.83 16.81
C TYR A 837 -32.28 -26.72 15.49
N ALA A 838 -32.96 -26.81 14.34
CA ALA A 838 -32.34 -26.58 13.04
C ALA A 838 -31.88 -25.12 12.87
N LEU A 839 -32.71 -24.15 13.27
CA LEU A 839 -32.36 -22.72 13.27
C LEU A 839 -31.19 -22.41 14.22
N LEU A 840 -31.21 -22.94 15.45
CA LEU A 840 -30.11 -22.77 16.40
C LEU A 840 -28.79 -23.37 15.89
N LYS A 841 -28.84 -24.52 15.22
CA LYS A 841 -27.65 -25.12 14.59
C LYS A 841 -27.13 -24.26 13.43
N SER A 842 -28.00 -23.76 12.56
CA SER A 842 -27.61 -22.86 11.47
C SER A 842 -27.01 -21.55 12.03
N ARG A 843 -27.56 -21.02 13.12
CA ARG A 843 -27.02 -19.86 13.83
C ARG A 843 -25.59 -20.11 14.34
N ASP A 844 -25.31 -21.29 14.88
CA ASP A 844 -23.96 -21.68 15.31
C ASP A 844 -22.96 -21.71 14.15
N GLU A 845 -23.39 -22.13 12.96
CA GLU A 845 -22.58 -22.15 11.74
C GLU A 845 -22.27 -20.71 11.25
N ILE A 846 -23.26 -19.82 11.20
CA ILE A 846 -23.09 -18.40 10.83
C ILE A 846 -22.22 -17.66 11.87
N HIS A 847 -22.47 -17.89 13.16
CA HIS A 847 -21.65 -17.31 14.23
C HIS A 847 -20.20 -17.85 14.19
N ALA A 848 -19.98 -19.11 13.81
CA ALA A 848 -18.62 -19.63 13.59
C ALA A 848 -17.91 -18.90 12.43
N HIS A 849 -18.62 -18.61 11.32
CA HIS A 849 -18.08 -17.78 10.23
C HIS A 849 -17.79 -16.34 10.68
N LEU A 850 -18.64 -15.75 11.54
CA LEU A 850 -18.43 -14.42 12.12
C LEU A 850 -17.16 -14.38 12.99
N VAL A 851 -16.97 -15.37 13.86
CA VAL A 851 -15.76 -15.53 14.69
C VAL A 851 -14.52 -15.71 13.83
N GLN A 852 -14.59 -16.52 12.77
CA GLN A 852 -13.46 -16.75 11.87
C GLN A 852 -13.09 -15.49 11.08
N ALA A 853 -14.06 -14.74 10.53
CA ALA A 853 -13.81 -13.46 9.87
C ALA A 853 -13.26 -12.41 10.85
N GLY A 854 -13.75 -12.39 12.10
CA GLY A 854 -13.22 -11.57 13.17
C GLY A 854 -11.75 -11.87 13.45
N LYS A 855 -11.39 -13.15 13.57
CA LYS A 855 -10.01 -13.62 13.76
C LYS A 855 -9.09 -13.25 12.60
N GLU A 856 -9.51 -13.49 11.35
CA GLU A 856 -8.79 -13.10 10.13
C GLU A 856 -8.47 -11.59 10.13
N ARG A 857 -9.44 -10.76 10.54
CA ARG A 857 -9.28 -9.31 10.63
C ARG A 857 -8.32 -8.89 11.75
N THR A 858 -8.38 -9.54 12.92
CA THR A 858 -7.43 -9.34 14.03
C THR A 858 -6.01 -9.72 13.62
N GLU A 859 -5.81 -10.86 12.97
CA GLU A 859 -4.50 -11.33 12.50
C GLU A 859 -3.90 -10.36 11.48
N LEU A 860 -4.69 -9.90 10.49
CA LEU A 860 -4.25 -8.93 9.50
C LEU A 860 -3.87 -7.58 10.14
N ARG A 861 -4.64 -7.11 11.13
CA ARG A 861 -4.31 -5.93 11.95
C ARG A 861 -2.99 -6.10 12.70
N GLN A 862 -2.78 -7.23 13.38
CA GLN A 862 -1.53 -7.49 14.12
C GLN A 862 -0.31 -7.53 13.19
N GLN A 863 -0.43 -8.18 12.02
CA GLN A 863 0.63 -8.22 11.01
C GLN A 863 0.94 -6.81 10.47
N CYS A 864 -0.07 -5.98 10.21
CA CYS A 864 0.11 -4.59 9.80
C CYS A 864 0.83 -3.75 10.87
N ALA A 865 0.39 -3.82 12.14
CA ALA A 865 1.04 -3.16 13.28
C ALA A 865 2.54 -3.51 13.39
N ALA A 866 2.87 -4.80 13.33
CA ALA A 866 4.25 -5.26 13.37
C ALA A 866 5.08 -4.77 12.17
N THR A 867 4.52 -4.84 10.95
CA THR A 867 5.19 -4.42 9.71
C THR A 867 5.51 -2.93 9.73
N ILE A 868 4.56 -2.09 10.13
CA ILE A 868 4.74 -0.64 10.18
C ILE A 868 5.71 -0.24 11.29
N SER A 869 5.64 -0.89 12.46
CA SER A 869 6.60 -0.65 13.56
C SER A 869 8.03 -0.97 13.15
N LEU A 870 8.25 -2.10 12.46
CA LEU A 870 9.56 -2.46 11.90
C LEU A 870 10.04 -1.47 10.83
N GLN A 871 9.14 -0.98 9.98
CA GLN A 871 9.49 0.03 8.98
C GLN A 871 9.88 1.37 9.63
N LEU A 872 9.11 1.82 10.63
CA LEU A 872 9.43 3.02 11.41
C LEU A 872 10.77 2.88 12.12
N ALA A 873 11.06 1.74 12.76
CA ALA A 873 12.34 1.48 13.42
C ALA A 873 13.55 1.46 12.45
N ARG A 874 13.32 1.22 11.16
CA ARG A 874 14.36 1.28 10.10
C ARG A 874 14.54 2.69 9.53
N ASP A 875 13.43 3.40 9.31
CA ASP A 875 13.41 4.70 8.63
C ASP A 875 13.63 5.88 9.60
N LEU A 876 13.48 5.66 10.92
CA LEU A 876 13.76 6.60 12.00
C LEU A 876 15.05 6.27 12.76
N ASP A 877 15.58 7.25 13.48
CA ASP A 877 16.68 7.03 14.44
C ASP A 877 16.11 6.57 15.79
N PRO A 878 16.30 5.30 16.21
CA PRO A 878 15.74 4.76 17.44
C PRO A 878 16.37 5.36 18.71
N ALA A 879 17.47 6.11 18.61
CA ALA A 879 18.01 6.91 19.73
C ALA A 879 17.34 8.29 19.86
N VAL A 880 16.47 8.66 18.91
CA VAL A 880 15.74 9.94 18.90
C VAL A 880 14.26 9.72 19.17
N LEU A 881 13.65 8.76 18.48
CA LEU A 881 12.21 8.52 18.53
C LEU A 881 11.93 7.03 18.31
N HIS A 882 11.17 6.42 19.21
CA HIS A 882 10.64 5.06 19.01
C HIS A 882 9.11 5.15 18.93
N ILE A 883 8.54 4.64 17.84
CA ILE A 883 7.10 4.59 17.59
C ILE A 883 6.72 3.12 17.40
N GLU A 884 5.73 2.67 18.16
CA GLU A 884 5.20 1.31 18.08
C GLU A 884 3.70 1.38 17.82
N LEU A 885 3.21 0.60 16.87
CA LEU A 885 1.79 0.38 16.63
C LEU A 885 1.44 -0.99 17.19
N VAL A 886 0.39 -1.06 18.00
CA VAL A 886 -0.10 -2.28 18.63
C VAL A 886 -1.57 -2.47 18.29
N ALA A 887 -1.92 -3.64 17.75
CA ALA A 887 -3.29 -4.07 17.61
C ALA A 887 -3.62 -5.02 18.79
N ASN A 888 -4.33 -4.51 19.78
CA ASN A 888 -4.74 -5.26 20.97
C ASN A 888 -6.04 -6.03 20.66
N PRO A 889 -6.01 -7.38 20.56
CA PRO A 889 -7.19 -8.15 20.20
C PRO A 889 -8.34 -7.94 21.16
N MET A 890 -9.55 -7.76 20.63
CA MET A 890 -10.81 -7.85 21.40
C MET A 890 -10.93 -6.88 22.60
N GLN A 891 -10.09 -5.83 22.65
CA GLN A 891 -10.02 -4.88 23.76
C GLN A 891 -11.17 -3.86 23.74
N ASP A 892 -11.78 -3.58 22.58
CA ASP A 892 -13.00 -2.78 22.48
C ASP A 892 -14.22 -3.63 22.88
N GLN A 893 -14.55 -3.54 24.17
CA GLN A 893 -15.66 -4.25 24.82
C GLN A 893 -16.92 -3.40 24.98
N ALA A 894 -16.99 -2.20 24.37
CA ALA A 894 -18.06 -1.23 24.61
C ALA A 894 -19.46 -1.71 24.16
N GLU A 895 -19.55 -2.67 23.25
CA GLU A 895 -20.82 -3.32 22.89
C GLU A 895 -21.27 -4.35 23.93
N LEU A 896 -20.35 -5.18 24.42
CA LEU A 896 -20.62 -6.14 25.49
C LEU A 896 -20.97 -5.44 26.81
N GLU A 897 -20.28 -4.35 27.16
CA GLU A 897 -20.62 -3.55 28.34
C GLU A 897 -22.04 -2.97 28.26
N ARG A 898 -22.45 -2.46 27.09
CA ARG A 898 -23.82 -1.98 26.86
C ARG A 898 -24.85 -3.11 27.01
N TRP A 899 -24.57 -4.29 26.43
CA TRP A 899 -25.43 -5.47 26.59
C TRP A 899 -25.56 -5.89 28.06
N LEU A 900 -24.43 -6.03 28.78
CA LEU A 900 -24.39 -6.38 30.20
C LEU A 900 -25.15 -5.36 31.06
N THR A 901 -24.97 -4.07 30.79
CA THR A 901 -25.61 -2.97 31.52
C THR A 901 -27.13 -2.94 31.33
N ARG A 902 -27.60 -3.28 30.13
CA ARG A 902 -29.03 -3.37 29.75
C ARG A 902 -29.69 -4.63 30.29
N ASN A 903 -29.07 -5.80 30.09
CA ASN A 903 -29.72 -7.10 30.30
C ASN A 903 -29.42 -7.72 31.68
N ILE A 904 -28.18 -7.66 32.18
CA ILE A 904 -27.82 -8.17 33.53
C ILE A 904 -27.90 -7.06 34.59
N GLY A 905 -27.54 -5.83 34.22
CA GLY A 905 -27.47 -4.68 35.11
C GLY A 905 -28.74 -4.37 35.92
N PRO A 906 -29.98 -4.61 35.45
CA PRO A 906 -31.19 -4.45 36.26
C PRO A 906 -31.36 -5.49 37.38
N LEU A 907 -30.74 -6.67 37.24
CA LEU A 907 -30.82 -7.76 38.22
C LEU A 907 -29.84 -7.57 39.39
N ILE A 908 -28.83 -6.71 39.21
CA ILE A 908 -27.78 -6.44 40.21
C ILE A 908 -28.25 -5.36 41.19
N LYS A 909 -28.57 -5.77 42.43
CA LYS A 909 -29.11 -4.88 43.49
C LYS A 909 -28.10 -3.90 44.10
N GLN A 910 -26.81 -4.23 44.12
CA GLN A 910 -25.74 -3.43 44.76
C GLN A 910 -24.46 -3.49 43.92
N HIS A 911 -23.61 -2.45 44.01
CA HIS A 911 -22.31 -2.36 43.31
C HIS A 911 -22.38 -2.58 41.78
N LYS A 912 -23.49 -2.20 41.12
CA LYS A 912 -23.80 -2.45 39.69
C LYS A 912 -22.59 -2.22 38.75
N VAL A 913 -22.00 -1.03 38.77
CA VAL A 913 -20.88 -0.67 37.88
C VAL A 913 -19.66 -1.55 38.14
N ALA A 914 -19.27 -1.75 39.40
CA ALA A 914 -18.13 -2.58 39.75
C ALA A 914 -18.35 -4.07 39.41
N ARG A 915 -19.60 -4.56 39.49
CA ARG A 915 -19.99 -5.93 39.10
C ARG A 915 -20.00 -6.15 37.59
N ILE A 916 -20.43 -5.17 36.80
CA ILE A 916 -20.31 -5.22 35.33
C ILE A 916 -18.83 -5.18 34.93
N ALA A 917 -18.02 -4.33 35.57
CA ALA A 917 -16.57 -4.29 35.33
C ALA A 917 -15.87 -5.61 35.73
N ALA A 918 -16.32 -6.31 36.78
CA ALA A 918 -15.78 -7.62 37.17
C ALA A 918 -16.20 -8.74 36.22
N LEU A 919 -17.40 -8.67 35.60
CA LEU A 919 -17.83 -9.57 34.54
C LEU A 919 -17.00 -9.38 33.27
N LEU A 920 -16.74 -8.14 32.85
CA LEU A 920 -15.86 -7.84 31.72
C LEU A 920 -14.43 -8.35 31.97
N LYS A 921 -13.91 -8.15 33.19
CA LYS A 921 -12.58 -8.64 33.61
C LYS A 921 -12.46 -10.16 33.72
N SER A 922 -13.55 -10.93 33.71
CA SER A 922 -13.49 -12.40 33.68
C SER A 922 -13.04 -12.96 32.33
N GLY A 923 -13.01 -12.13 31.27
CA GLY A 923 -12.59 -12.55 29.93
C GLY A 923 -13.60 -13.45 29.19
N LEU A 924 -14.81 -13.61 29.74
CA LEU A 924 -15.87 -14.38 29.10
C LEU A 924 -16.35 -13.75 27.79
N MET A 925 -16.27 -14.53 26.72
CA MET A 925 -16.74 -14.19 25.38
C MET A 925 -18.28 -14.24 25.30
N PRO A 926 -18.93 -13.46 24.41
CA PRO A 926 -20.38 -13.47 24.26
C PRO A 926 -20.96 -14.87 24.03
N ARG A 927 -20.30 -15.70 23.22
CA ARG A 927 -20.66 -17.11 22.99
C ARG A 927 -20.70 -17.94 24.29
N PHE A 928 -19.73 -17.78 25.20
CA PHE A 928 -19.72 -18.54 26.46
C PHE A 928 -20.86 -18.07 27.39
N TYR A 929 -21.16 -16.78 27.43
CA TYR A 929 -22.36 -16.28 28.10
C TYR A 929 -23.63 -16.88 27.49
N ARG A 930 -23.71 -16.99 26.16
CA ARG A 930 -24.87 -17.56 25.48
C ARG A 930 -25.03 -19.05 25.77
N GLU A 931 -23.99 -19.86 25.60
CA GLU A 931 -24.01 -21.29 25.90
C GLU A 931 -24.39 -21.55 27.36
N LEU A 932 -23.87 -20.74 28.29
CA LEU A 932 -24.26 -20.80 29.69
C LEU A 932 -25.74 -20.46 29.89
N LEU A 933 -26.25 -19.39 29.27
CA LEU A 933 -27.63 -18.91 29.43
C LEU A 933 -28.67 -19.71 28.63
N LEU A 934 -28.28 -20.48 27.61
CA LEU A 934 -29.15 -21.43 26.90
C LEU A 934 -29.16 -22.84 27.54
N HIS A 935 -28.52 -23.03 28.69
CA HIS A 935 -28.45 -24.34 29.32
C HIS A 935 -29.75 -24.75 30.04
N ASP A 936 -30.29 -25.93 29.70
CA ASP A 936 -31.57 -26.46 30.23
C ASP A 936 -31.45 -27.02 31.65
N GLY A 937 -30.33 -27.70 31.95
CA GLY A 937 -30.03 -28.28 33.27
C GLY A 937 -29.45 -27.26 34.24
N THR A 938 -28.75 -27.74 35.28
CA THR A 938 -27.93 -26.90 36.18
C THR A 938 -26.51 -26.78 35.61
N PRO A 939 -26.15 -25.68 34.91
CA PRO A 939 -24.78 -25.52 34.43
C PRO A 939 -23.83 -25.24 35.59
N ASP A 940 -22.53 -25.41 35.35
CA ASP A 940 -21.52 -24.86 36.25
C ASP A 940 -21.52 -23.32 36.15
N LEU A 941 -21.84 -22.67 37.26
CA LEU A 941 -21.90 -21.22 37.37
C LEU A 941 -20.53 -20.60 37.72
N SER A 942 -19.48 -21.41 37.85
CA SER A 942 -18.10 -20.96 38.13
C SER A 942 -17.68 -19.79 37.24
N ALA A 943 -18.02 -19.84 35.95
CA ALA A 943 -17.80 -18.79 34.96
C ALA A 943 -18.36 -17.40 35.34
N LEU A 944 -19.53 -17.33 35.98
CA LEU A 944 -20.13 -16.06 36.43
C LEU A 944 -19.61 -15.61 37.80
N THR A 945 -18.88 -16.46 38.52
CA THR A 945 -18.28 -16.14 39.81
C THR A 945 -16.81 -15.77 39.66
N ASN A 946 -16.28 -14.98 40.59
CA ASN A 946 -14.83 -14.78 40.70
C ASN A 946 -14.32 -15.50 41.95
N GLU A 947 -13.05 -15.95 41.95
CA GLU A 947 -12.46 -16.76 43.03
C GLU A 947 -12.52 -16.15 44.45
N HIS A 948 -12.81 -14.84 44.56
CA HIS A 948 -12.92 -14.15 45.85
C HIS A 948 -14.37 -13.77 46.19
N LYS A 949 -14.82 -14.20 47.38
CA LYS A 949 -16.18 -14.02 47.92
C LYS A 949 -16.57 -12.59 48.34
N SER A 950 -15.80 -11.57 47.97
CA SER A 950 -16.02 -10.19 48.43
C SER A 950 -16.94 -9.41 47.48
N ALA A 951 -18.21 -9.32 47.86
CA ALA A 951 -19.24 -8.58 47.13
C ALA A 951 -18.97 -7.05 47.03
N ALA A 952 -18.19 -6.49 47.96
CA ALA A 952 -17.88 -5.06 48.04
C ALA A 952 -16.86 -4.62 46.97
N ASP A 953 -15.96 -5.52 46.56
CA ASP A 953 -14.93 -5.26 45.53
C ASP A 953 -15.48 -5.37 44.10
N GLY A 954 -16.82 -5.42 43.96
CA GLY A 954 -17.49 -5.63 42.68
C GLY A 954 -17.51 -7.09 42.21
N LYS A 955 -17.08 -8.07 43.00
CA LYS A 955 -17.09 -9.48 42.56
C LYS A 955 -18.48 -10.10 42.73
N LEU A 956 -18.73 -11.18 41.97
CA LEU A 956 -19.96 -11.97 42.03
C LEU A 956 -19.75 -13.22 42.87
N ASP A 957 -20.64 -13.40 43.83
CA ASP A 957 -20.79 -14.60 44.66
C ASP A 957 -21.74 -15.63 43.99
N SER A 958 -21.76 -16.86 44.53
CA SER A 958 -22.54 -17.97 43.97
C SER A 958 -24.06 -17.71 43.97
N ASP A 959 -24.57 -16.96 44.95
CA ASP A 959 -26.01 -16.69 45.08
C ASP A 959 -26.43 -15.63 44.06
N ALA A 960 -25.61 -14.58 43.87
CA ALA A 960 -25.79 -13.58 42.83
C ALA A 960 -25.68 -14.19 41.42
N ALA A 961 -24.69 -15.05 41.17
CA ALA A 961 -24.55 -15.77 39.90
C ALA A 961 -25.77 -16.66 39.62
N SER A 962 -26.24 -17.41 40.62
CA SER A 962 -27.45 -18.25 40.51
C SER A 962 -28.71 -17.42 40.23
N SER A 963 -28.85 -16.27 40.89
CA SER A 963 -29.98 -15.35 40.68
C SER A 963 -29.97 -14.72 39.29
N ILE A 964 -28.80 -14.35 38.76
CA ILE A 964 -28.64 -13.84 37.39
C ILE A 964 -28.99 -14.94 36.38
N PHE A 965 -28.38 -16.13 36.49
CA PHE A 965 -28.66 -17.25 35.59
C PHE A 965 -30.15 -17.62 35.59
N ALA A 966 -30.76 -17.78 36.76
CA ALA A 966 -32.18 -18.16 36.87
C ALA A 966 -33.14 -17.13 36.25
N SER A 967 -32.75 -15.86 36.19
CA SER A 967 -33.55 -14.75 35.62
C SER A 967 -33.26 -14.50 34.13
N CYS A 968 -32.05 -14.83 33.66
CA CYS A 968 -31.63 -14.59 32.27
C CYS A 968 -31.68 -15.82 31.36
N ARG A 969 -31.86 -17.05 31.88
CA ARG A 969 -31.82 -18.25 31.05
C ARG A 969 -32.89 -18.24 29.95
N GLY A 970 -32.48 -18.59 28.73
CA GLY A 970 -33.34 -18.52 27.55
C GLY A 970 -34.38 -19.64 27.47
N LEU A 971 -34.09 -20.81 28.04
CA LEU A 971 -34.96 -21.99 28.00
C LEU A 971 -34.97 -22.74 29.34
N ARG A 972 -36.05 -23.47 29.59
CA ARG A 972 -36.29 -24.21 30.84
C ARG A 972 -37.30 -25.33 30.62
N ARG A 973 -36.99 -26.57 31.01
CA ARG A 973 -38.01 -27.61 31.22
C ARG A 973 -38.92 -27.32 32.41
N VAL A 974 -40.20 -27.62 32.23
CA VAL A 974 -41.22 -27.60 33.28
C VAL A 974 -42.04 -28.91 33.27
N PRO A 975 -42.34 -29.48 34.45
CA PRO A 975 -43.20 -30.65 34.55
C PRO A 975 -44.62 -30.29 34.13
N LEU A 976 -45.40 -31.29 33.70
CA LEU A 976 -46.82 -31.15 33.35
C LEU A 976 -47.66 -30.66 34.55
N ASP A 977 -48.90 -30.24 34.27
CA ASP A 977 -49.86 -29.88 35.32
C ASP A 977 -50.19 -31.12 36.18
N GLU A 978 -50.36 -30.94 37.49
CA GLU A 978 -50.35 -32.05 38.46
C GLU A 978 -51.38 -33.16 38.16
N VAL A 979 -50.89 -34.40 38.12
CA VAL A 979 -51.70 -35.61 38.25
C VAL A 979 -51.33 -36.27 39.56
N GLY A 980 -52.32 -36.56 40.42
CA GLY A 980 -52.07 -37.36 41.64
C GLY A 980 -51.49 -38.73 41.30
N ALA A 981 -50.79 -39.36 42.27
CA ALA A 981 -50.01 -40.60 42.14
C ALA A 981 -50.28 -41.44 40.87
N MET A 982 -49.26 -41.51 40.01
CA MET A 982 -49.24 -42.29 38.75
C MET A 982 -48.80 -43.73 39.05
N SER A 983 -49.24 -44.71 38.26
CA SER A 983 -48.64 -46.04 38.24
C SER A 983 -47.45 -46.05 37.26
N GLU A 984 -46.43 -46.89 37.54
CA GLU A 984 -45.26 -47.04 36.66
C GLU A 984 -45.67 -47.43 35.23
N GLU A 985 -46.71 -48.27 35.07
CA GLU A 985 -47.28 -48.66 33.78
C GLU A 985 -47.88 -47.47 33.01
N PHE A 986 -48.55 -46.53 33.70
CA PHE A 986 -49.09 -45.34 33.05
C PHE A 986 -47.98 -44.36 32.67
N GLU A 987 -47.00 -44.15 33.55
CA GLU A 987 -45.87 -43.26 33.28
C GLU A 987 -45.03 -43.75 32.09
N ALA A 988 -44.78 -45.07 32.00
CA ALA A 988 -44.13 -45.70 30.85
C ALA A 988 -44.93 -45.57 29.53
N SER A 989 -46.22 -45.29 29.60
CA SER A 989 -47.11 -45.12 28.44
C SER A 989 -47.18 -43.68 27.89
N LEU A 990 -46.45 -42.74 28.50
CA LEU A 990 -46.38 -41.34 28.05
C LEU A 990 -45.19 -41.13 27.08
N PRO A 991 -45.34 -40.25 26.06
CA PRO A 991 -44.23 -39.86 25.17
C PRO A 991 -43.02 -39.33 25.95
N GLU A 992 -41.80 -39.49 25.42
CA GLU A 992 -40.58 -39.06 26.12
C GLU A 992 -40.52 -37.54 26.35
N SER A 993 -40.95 -36.76 25.36
CA SER A 993 -41.16 -35.30 25.43
C SER A 993 -42.08 -34.89 26.59
N ILE A 994 -43.11 -35.69 26.87
CA ILE A 994 -44.09 -35.50 27.96
C ILE A 994 -43.51 -35.97 29.30
N ARG A 995 -42.81 -37.12 29.35
CA ARG A 995 -42.16 -37.65 30.58
C ARG A 995 -41.03 -36.75 31.09
N ALA A 996 -40.21 -36.21 30.19
CA ALA A 996 -39.10 -35.32 30.52
C ALA A 996 -39.54 -33.88 30.86
N GLY A 997 -40.83 -33.55 30.67
CA GLY A 997 -41.33 -32.18 30.78
C GLY A 997 -41.06 -31.34 29.52
N VAL A 998 -42.01 -30.46 29.21
CA VAL A 998 -41.98 -29.57 28.05
C VAL A 998 -41.08 -28.37 28.30
N LEU A 999 -40.45 -27.85 27.24
CA LEU A 999 -39.63 -26.66 27.27
C LEU A 999 -40.50 -25.40 27.21
N ILE A 1000 -40.24 -24.46 28.11
CA ILE A 1000 -40.75 -23.09 28.05
C ILE A 1000 -39.60 -22.11 27.87
N PHE A 1001 -39.93 -20.96 27.28
CA PHE A 1001 -39.02 -19.83 27.11
C PHE A 1001 -39.44 -18.75 28.11
N PRO A 1002 -38.69 -18.54 29.22
CA PRO A 1002 -39.07 -17.57 30.24
C PRO A 1002 -39.26 -16.18 29.65
N VAL A 1003 -40.22 -15.43 30.15
CA VAL A 1003 -40.42 -14.02 29.80
C VAL A 1003 -39.65 -13.15 30.79
N VAL A 1004 -39.08 -12.05 30.30
CA VAL A 1004 -38.36 -11.08 31.11
C VAL A 1004 -39.27 -10.48 32.19
N LEU A 1005 -38.75 -10.36 33.41
CA LEU A 1005 -39.41 -9.67 34.53
C LEU A 1005 -39.91 -8.27 34.14
N GLY A 1006 -41.24 -8.13 33.99
CA GLY A 1006 -41.90 -6.86 33.68
C GLY A 1006 -41.94 -6.47 32.19
N SER A 1007 -41.61 -7.38 31.27
CA SER A 1007 -41.74 -7.19 29.82
C SER A 1007 -42.58 -8.32 29.19
N VAL A 1008 -42.83 -8.21 27.88
CA VAL A 1008 -43.41 -9.28 27.04
C VAL A 1008 -42.31 -10.01 26.25
N GLU A 1009 -41.09 -9.47 26.22
CA GLU A 1009 -39.91 -10.06 25.58
C GLU A 1009 -39.50 -11.39 26.24
N SER A 1010 -39.17 -12.39 25.43
CA SER A 1010 -38.61 -13.64 25.94
C SER A 1010 -37.14 -13.48 26.34
N CYS A 1011 -36.70 -14.16 27.40
CA CYS A 1011 -35.30 -14.19 27.82
C CYS A 1011 -34.40 -14.75 26.71
N ILE A 1012 -34.89 -15.66 25.85
CA ILE A 1012 -34.09 -16.19 24.74
C ILE A 1012 -33.67 -15.12 23.74
N GLU A 1013 -34.50 -14.09 23.50
CA GLU A 1013 -34.19 -12.97 22.60
C GLU A 1013 -32.86 -12.32 23.00
N ARG A 1014 -32.77 -11.93 24.26
CA ARG A 1014 -31.60 -11.27 24.86
C ARG A 1014 -30.36 -12.15 24.82
N VAL A 1015 -30.53 -13.45 25.00
CA VAL A 1015 -29.44 -14.43 24.93
C VAL A 1015 -28.94 -14.59 23.49
N LEU A 1016 -29.83 -14.57 22.49
CA LEU A 1016 -29.45 -14.60 21.07
C LEU A 1016 -28.72 -13.32 20.63
N GLU A 1017 -29.03 -12.15 21.22
CA GLU A 1017 -28.30 -10.90 20.95
C GLU A 1017 -26.78 -11.03 21.22
N LEU A 1018 -26.34 -11.97 22.07
CA LEU A 1018 -24.91 -12.17 22.36
C LEU A 1018 -24.10 -12.62 21.14
N ASP A 1019 -24.70 -13.40 20.23
CA ASP A 1019 -24.02 -13.80 18.98
C ASP A 1019 -23.79 -12.60 18.04
N GLU A 1020 -24.53 -11.51 18.20
CA GLU A 1020 -24.42 -10.31 17.37
C GLU A 1020 -23.37 -9.30 17.90
N VAL A 1021 -22.85 -9.51 19.12
CA VAL A 1021 -21.86 -8.65 19.77
C VAL A 1021 -20.48 -8.93 19.20
N VAL A 1022 -19.90 -7.96 18.49
CA VAL A 1022 -18.55 -8.09 17.92
C VAL A 1022 -17.57 -7.28 18.75
N LEU A 1023 -16.82 -7.99 19.58
CA LEU A 1023 -15.64 -7.46 20.26
C LEU A 1023 -14.59 -7.08 19.23
N ASN A 1024 -14.20 -5.80 19.20
CA ASN A 1024 -13.23 -5.30 18.23
C ASN A 1024 -11.84 -5.17 18.85
N ASP A 1025 -10.82 -5.13 17.98
CA ASP A 1025 -9.47 -4.80 18.39
C ASP A 1025 -9.37 -3.30 18.71
N SER A 1026 -8.53 -2.95 19.69
CA SER A 1026 -8.13 -1.57 19.91
C SER A 1026 -6.82 -1.31 19.17
N ALA A 1027 -6.76 -0.21 18.42
CA ALA A 1027 -5.53 0.27 17.80
C ALA A 1027 -4.85 1.26 18.75
N GLU A 1028 -3.68 0.89 19.25
CA GLU A 1028 -2.86 1.69 20.15
C GLU A 1028 -1.58 2.12 19.42
N VAL A 1029 -1.17 3.38 19.56
CA VAL A 1029 0.14 3.85 19.10
C VAL A 1029 0.88 4.37 20.32
N ARG A 1030 2.10 3.88 20.52
CA ARG A 1030 2.98 4.28 21.62
C ARG A 1030 4.16 5.09 21.10
N LEU A 1031 4.53 6.11 21.87
CA LEU A 1031 5.67 6.98 21.60
C LEU A 1031 6.65 6.94 22.77
N ASN A 1032 7.93 6.71 22.47
CA ASN A 1032 9.03 7.09 23.35
C ASN A 1032 9.81 8.22 22.67
N ASP A 1033 9.72 9.44 23.24
CA ASP A 1033 10.37 10.66 22.76
C ASP A 1033 11.77 10.87 23.35
N ARG A 1034 12.20 10.01 24.28
CA ARG A 1034 13.51 10.00 24.92
C ARG A 1034 14.05 8.56 25.11
N PRO A 1035 14.17 7.74 24.06
CA PRO A 1035 14.56 6.32 24.19
C PRO A 1035 15.98 6.07 24.72
N THR A 1036 16.83 7.11 24.81
CA THR A 1036 18.16 7.05 25.47
C THR A 1036 18.11 7.28 26.99
N ASP A 1037 16.97 7.74 27.52
CA ASP A 1037 16.75 7.93 28.95
C ASP A 1037 16.25 6.59 29.54
N PRO A 1038 17.00 5.94 30.45
CA PRO A 1038 16.64 4.61 30.95
C PRO A 1038 15.36 4.59 31.80
N GLU A 1039 14.83 5.74 32.22
CA GLU A 1039 13.52 5.83 32.89
C GLU A 1039 12.36 6.22 31.94
N SER A 1040 12.62 6.36 30.63
CA SER A 1040 11.60 6.73 29.64
C SER A 1040 11.01 5.51 28.95
N GLU A 1041 9.75 5.18 29.27
CA GLU A 1041 8.98 4.10 28.64
C GLU A 1041 8.11 4.60 27.46
N PRO A 1042 7.73 3.74 26.50
CA PRO A 1042 6.77 4.09 25.44
C PRO A 1042 5.36 4.34 26.01
N ARG A 1043 4.81 5.54 25.78
CA ARG A 1043 3.50 5.97 26.30
C ARG A 1043 2.43 5.99 25.21
N PRO A 1044 1.18 5.57 25.49
CA PRO A 1044 0.09 5.60 24.52
C PRO A 1044 -0.35 7.02 24.17
N LEU A 1045 -0.92 7.20 22.97
CA LEU A 1045 -1.30 8.52 22.43
C LEU A 1045 -2.19 9.37 23.33
N ASP A 1046 -3.10 8.78 24.11
CA ASP A 1046 -4.02 9.50 24.99
C ASP A 1046 -3.32 10.15 26.20
N GLU A 1047 -2.15 9.65 26.60
CA GLU A 1047 -1.28 10.25 27.62
C GLU A 1047 -0.34 11.35 27.08
N LEU A 1048 -0.37 11.62 25.76
CA LEU A 1048 0.56 12.53 25.10
C LEU A 1048 -0.01 13.93 24.84
N SER A 1049 0.86 14.94 24.95
CA SER A 1049 0.54 16.31 24.54
C SER A 1049 0.18 16.39 23.05
N PRO A 1050 -0.60 17.40 22.58
CA PRO A 1050 -0.98 17.52 21.17
C PRO A 1050 0.21 17.44 20.19
N GLY A 1051 1.34 18.10 20.51
CA GLY A 1051 2.56 18.06 19.70
C GLY A 1051 3.24 16.68 19.70
N GLN A 1052 3.31 15.98 20.83
CA GLN A 1052 3.80 14.60 20.90
C GLN A 1052 2.89 13.65 20.08
N ARG A 1053 1.57 13.82 20.14
CA ARG A 1053 0.63 13.04 19.32
C ARG A 1053 0.85 13.25 17.82
N CYS A 1054 1.01 14.51 17.38
CA CYS A 1054 1.35 14.82 15.98
C CYS A 1054 2.72 14.21 15.59
N SER A 1055 3.69 14.20 16.51
CA SER A 1055 5.02 13.63 16.30
C SER A 1055 5.03 12.11 16.14
N ALA A 1056 4.09 11.40 16.76
CA ALA A 1056 3.90 9.96 16.56
C ALA A 1056 3.12 9.64 15.28
N ILE A 1057 2.07 10.42 14.99
CA ILE A 1057 1.13 10.13 13.89
C ILE A 1057 1.64 10.58 12.53
N LEU A 1058 2.38 11.70 12.43
CA LEU A 1058 2.84 12.17 11.12
C LEU A 1058 3.77 11.13 10.44
N PRO A 1059 4.77 10.52 11.09
CA PRO A 1059 5.57 9.45 10.48
C PRO A 1059 4.73 8.32 9.89
N ILE A 1060 3.68 7.88 10.60
CA ILE A 1060 2.76 6.83 10.16
C ILE A 1060 1.99 7.26 8.90
N LEU A 1061 1.46 8.49 8.88
CA LEU A 1061 0.79 9.08 7.72
C LEU A 1061 1.71 9.24 6.51
N LEU A 1062 2.96 9.64 6.73
CA LEU A 1062 3.97 9.81 5.69
C LEU A 1062 4.40 8.49 5.05
N LEU A 1063 4.30 7.35 5.74
CA LEU A 1063 4.64 6.03 5.18
C LEU A 1063 3.50 5.36 4.41
N SER A 1064 2.28 5.90 4.46
CA SER A 1064 1.07 5.22 3.97
C SER A 1064 0.58 5.69 2.59
N GLY A 1065 0.46 4.72 1.67
CA GLY A 1065 -0.13 4.83 0.33
C GLY A 1065 0.80 5.38 -0.75
N ASP A 1066 0.59 5.00 -2.01
CA ASP A 1066 1.47 5.34 -3.15
C ASP A 1066 1.00 6.55 -3.96
N TYR A 1067 -0.15 7.12 -3.62
CA TYR A 1067 -0.73 8.30 -4.25
C TYR A 1067 0.01 9.60 -3.87
N PRO A 1068 -0.08 10.67 -4.69
CA PRO A 1068 0.49 11.97 -4.37
C PRO A 1068 0.09 12.46 -2.97
N LEU A 1069 1.11 12.85 -2.21
CA LEU A 1069 1.00 13.34 -0.85
C LEU A 1069 1.19 14.85 -0.82
N ILE A 1070 0.23 15.59 -0.28
CA ILE A 1070 0.29 17.04 -0.13
C ILE A 1070 0.22 17.38 1.36
N ILE A 1071 1.14 18.22 1.83
CA ILE A 1071 1.30 18.55 3.24
C ILE A 1071 1.37 20.08 3.41
N ASP A 1072 0.44 20.66 4.16
CA ASP A 1072 0.46 22.10 4.50
C ASP A 1072 1.14 22.31 5.86
N GLN A 1073 2.36 22.85 5.83
CA GLN A 1073 3.13 23.31 7.00
C GLN A 1073 3.26 22.26 8.13
N PRO A 1074 3.83 21.06 7.84
CA PRO A 1074 4.05 20.04 8.87
C PRO A 1074 4.96 20.51 10.01
N GLU A 1075 5.74 21.56 9.80
CA GLU A 1075 6.59 22.15 10.83
C GLU A 1075 5.85 22.84 11.99
N GLU A 1076 4.60 23.30 11.83
CA GLU A 1076 3.97 24.14 12.88
C GLU A 1076 3.65 23.37 14.17
N ASN A 1077 3.49 22.04 14.08
CA ASN A 1077 3.16 21.16 15.22
C ASN A 1077 4.32 20.25 15.66
N LEU A 1078 5.55 20.48 15.18
CA LEU A 1078 6.72 19.62 15.43
C LEU A 1078 7.94 20.40 15.93
N ASP A 1079 8.75 19.74 16.75
CA ASP A 1079 10.09 20.25 17.09
C ASP A 1079 11.02 20.21 15.86
N ASN A 1080 11.86 21.23 15.69
CA ASN A 1080 12.93 21.28 14.68
C ASN A 1080 13.87 20.06 14.74
N ARG A 1081 14.11 19.50 15.94
CA ARG A 1081 14.85 18.24 16.08
C ARG A 1081 14.17 17.10 15.32
N LEU A 1082 12.86 16.93 15.52
CA LEU A 1082 12.05 15.90 14.86
C LEU A 1082 11.94 16.15 13.36
N ILE A 1083 11.72 17.40 12.93
CA ILE A 1083 11.69 17.77 11.51
C ILE A 1083 12.99 17.30 10.82
N ARG A 1084 14.15 17.54 11.42
CA ARG A 1084 15.47 17.14 10.88
C ARG A 1084 15.75 15.64 10.97
N GLN A 1085 15.40 14.97 12.07
CA GLN A 1085 15.81 13.58 12.33
C GLN A 1085 14.78 12.52 11.89
N VAL A 1086 13.52 12.91 11.72
CA VAL A 1086 12.38 12.02 11.46
C VAL A 1086 11.78 12.35 10.08
N ILE A 1087 11.31 13.58 9.90
CA ILE A 1087 10.54 13.96 8.71
C ILE A 1087 11.41 14.01 7.45
N VAL A 1088 12.61 14.59 7.52
CA VAL A 1088 13.55 14.63 6.38
C VAL A 1088 13.93 13.24 5.88
N ASN A 1089 14.18 12.29 6.77
CA ASN A 1089 14.55 10.92 6.39
C ASN A 1089 13.37 10.18 5.73
N ILE A 1090 12.17 10.31 6.29
CA ILE A 1090 10.97 9.74 5.67
C ILE A 1090 10.69 10.41 4.31
N LEU A 1091 10.81 11.73 4.19
CA LEU A 1091 10.63 12.44 2.92
C LEU A 1091 11.66 11.99 1.87
N ALA A 1092 12.91 11.76 2.24
CA ALA A 1092 13.95 11.26 1.34
C ALA A 1092 13.62 9.84 0.80
N SER A 1093 13.02 8.97 1.62
CA SER A 1093 12.53 7.65 1.19
C SER A 1093 11.22 7.73 0.40
N MET A 1094 10.29 8.61 0.80
CA MET A 1094 8.95 8.72 0.21
C MET A 1094 8.92 9.43 -1.12
N LYS A 1095 9.77 10.45 -1.32
CA LYS A 1095 9.91 11.14 -2.62
C LYS A 1095 10.34 10.22 -3.75
N LEU A 1096 10.94 9.06 -3.40
CA LEU A 1096 11.24 8.02 -4.37
C LEU A 1096 10.00 7.23 -4.76
N ARG A 1097 9.06 6.94 -3.85
CA ARG A 1097 7.90 6.06 -4.15
C ARG A 1097 6.67 6.80 -4.66
N ARG A 1098 6.51 8.08 -4.29
CA ARG A 1098 5.36 8.90 -4.66
C ARG A 1098 5.74 10.37 -4.81
N GLN A 1099 4.91 11.13 -5.51
CA GLN A 1099 5.01 12.59 -5.50
C GLN A 1099 4.69 13.12 -4.11
N VAL A 1100 5.52 14.06 -3.63
CA VAL A 1100 5.26 14.79 -2.38
C VAL A 1100 5.26 16.30 -2.67
N ILE A 1101 4.29 17.03 -2.13
CA ILE A 1101 4.16 18.48 -2.27
C ILE A 1101 4.01 19.09 -0.87
N VAL A 1102 5.00 19.88 -0.45
CA VAL A 1102 5.05 20.46 0.90
C VAL A 1102 4.99 21.97 0.82
N ALA A 1103 3.97 22.60 1.42
CA ALA A 1103 4.04 24.03 1.73
C ALA A 1103 4.82 24.21 3.03
N THR A 1104 5.91 24.97 3.01
CA THR A 1104 6.75 25.12 4.20
C THR A 1104 7.46 26.47 4.29
N HIS A 1105 7.76 26.87 5.53
CA HIS A 1105 8.66 27.97 5.88
C HIS A 1105 9.89 27.50 6.68
N ASN A 1106 10.04 26.19 6.92
CA ASN A 1106 11.20 25.59 7.57
C ASN A 1106 12.25 25.18 6.54
N PRO A 1107 13.51 25.69 6.59
CA PRO A 1107 14.51 25.41 5.58
C PRO A 1107 14.98 23.94 5.59
N ASN A 1108 14.80 23.21 6.70
CA ASN A 1108 15.21 21.81 6.78
C ASN A 1108 14.47 20.92 5.77
N LEU A 1109 13.20 21.20 5.48
CA LEU A 1109 12.39 20.37 4.57
C LEU A 1109 12.86 20.46 3.10
N PRO A 1110 12.97 21.64 2.46
CA PRO A 1110 13.49 21.72 1.10
C PRO A 1110 14.98 21.39 1.03
N VAL A 1111 15.80 21.90 1.97
CA VAL A 1111 17.27 21.81 1.89
C VAL A 1111 17.79 20.43 2.28
N LEU A 1112 17.38 19.87 3.43
CA LEU A 1112 17.88 18.57 3.88
C LEU A 1112 17.11 17.39 3.26
N GLY A 1113 15.86 17.60 2.83
CA GLY A 1113 15.11 16.65 2.00
C GLY A 1113 15.55 16.62 0.53
N ASP A 1114 16.42 17.57 0.12
CA ASP A 1114 16.93 17.73 -1.23
C ASP A 1114 15.79 17.75 -2.27
N ALA A 1115 14.93 18.77 -2.20
CA ALA A 1115 13.77 18.90 -3.07
C ALA A 1115 14.16 18.93 -4.55
N GLU A 1116 13.43 18.19 -5.39
CA GLU A 1116 13.60 18.23 -6.84
C GLU A 1116 13.08 19.55 -7.42
N GLN A 1117 11.98 20.09 -6.87
CA GLN A 1117 11.43 21.38 -7.29
C GLN A 1117 11.08 22.25 -6.07
N CYS A 1118 11.62 23.44 -6.02
CA CYS A 1118 11.17 24.52 -5.14
C CYS A 1118 10.42 25.56 -5.97
N VAL A 1119 9.24 25.96 -5.51
CA VAL A 1119 8.51 27.12 -6.06
C VAL A 1119 8.50 28.20 -5.00
N VAL A 1120 9.24 29.28 -5.26
CA VAL A 1120 9.38 30.40 -4.34
C VAL A 1120 8.26 31.40 -4.62
N LEU A 1121 7.37 31.56 -3.64
CA LEU A 1121 6.23 32.47 -3.67
C LEU A 1121 6.51 33.70 -2.80
N GLN A 1122 6.21 34.89 -3.34
CA GLN A 1122 6.33 36.15 -2.61
C GLN A 1122 5.00 36.92 -2.62
N ALA A 1123 4.66 37.52 -1.48
CA ALA A 1123 3.54 38.46 -1.40
C ALA A 1123 3.94 39.82 -2.01
N ARG A 1124 3.17 40.30 -2.99
CA ARG A 1124 3.39 41.55 -3.71
C ARG A 1124 2.33 42.60 -3.33
N GLY A 1125 2.40 43.09 -2.09
CA GLY A 1125 1.36 43.95 -1.51
C GLY A 1125 0.41 43.14 -0.62
N ARG A 1126 -0.86 43.55 -0.50
CA ARG A 1126 -1.80 42.93 0.45
C ARG A 1126 -2.39 41.60 -0.02
N ASN A 1127 -2.87 41.55 -1.27
CA ASN A 1127 -3.64 40.42 -1.81
C ASN A 1127 -3.10 40.00 -3.19
N LEU A 1128 -1.80 39.72 -3.30
CA LEU A 1128 -1.15 39.33 -4.55
C LEU A 1128 0.04 38.39 -4.24
N SER A 1129 0.11 37.27 -4.95
CA SER A 1129 1.11 36.20 -4.87
C SER A 1129 1.80 36.06 -6.22
N ASP A 1130 3.13 35.99 -6.19
CA ASP A 1130 4.01 36.04 -7.35
C ASP A 1130 5.06 34.93 -7.25
N VAL A 1131 5.32 34.23 -8.36
CA VAL A 1131 6.39 33.22 -8.44
C VAL A 1131 7.69 33.94 -8.77
N VAL A 1132 8.60 34.04 -7.80
CA VAL A 1132 9.85 34.81 -7.95
C VAL A 1132 11.05 33.95 -8.32
N ALA A 1133 10.99 32.64 -8.09
CA ALA A 1133 11.93 31.64 -8.61
C ALA A 1133 11.30 30.25 -8.64
N THR A 1134 11.69 29.44 -9.63
CA THR A 1134 11.44 27.99 -9.68
C THR A 1134 12.73 27.24 -9.97
N GLY A 1135 12.81 25.98 -9.56
CA GLY A 1135 13.94 25.08 -9.79
C GLY A 1135 14.33 24.28 -8.56
N ASN A 1136 15.34 23.44 -8.71
CA ASN A 1136 15.93 22.69 -7.61
C ASN A 1136 16.79 23.60 -6.69
N LEU A 1137 17.29 23.03 -5.58
CA LEU A 1137 18.23 23.72 -4.67
C LEU A 1137 19.53 24.21 -5.34
N ASP A 1138 19.94 23.58 -6.45
CA ASP A 1138 21.15 23.97 -7.17
C ASP A 1138 20.99 25.29 -7.96
N SER A 1139 19.76 25.77 -8.14
CA SER A 1139 19.48 27.06 -8.77
C SER A 1139 19.93 28.22 -7.86
N PRO A 1140 20.85 29.10 -8.30
CA PRO A 1140 21.36 30.20 -7.47
C PRO A 1140 20.26 31.12 -6.95
N ASP A 1141 19.21 31.36 -7.74
CA ASP A 1141 18.07 32.19 -7.34
C ASP A 1141 17.24 31.50 -6.25
N VAL A 1142 16.95 30.21 -6.39
CA VAL A 1142 16.22 29.42 -5.38
C VAL A 1142 17.01 29.37 -4.08
N ALA A 1143 18.31 29.01 -4.12
CA ALA A 1143 19.17 28.95 -2.94
C ALA A 1143 19.27 30.30 -2.23
N ARG A 1144 19.38 31.40 -3.00
CA ARG A 1144 19.35 32.76 -2.47
C ARG A 1144 18.02 33.07 -1.78
N PHE A 1145 16.89 32.85 -2.44
CA PHE A 1145 15.59 33.14 -1.85
C PHE A 1145 15.28 32.29 -0.62
N ILE A 1146 15.67 31.00 -0.60
CA ILE A 1146 15.57 30.15 0.59
C ILE A 1146 16.39 30.77 1.74
N THR A 1147 17.63 31.19 1.48
CA THR A 1147 18.50 31.84 2.48
C THR A 1147 17.89 33.16 2.99
N ASP A 1148 17.39 34.00 2.08
CA ASP A 1148 16.84 35.32 2.40
C ASP A 1148 15.48 35.22 3.14
N ILE A 1149 14.62 34.26 2.79
CA ILE A 1149 13.27 34.11 3.35
C ILE A 1149 13.25 33.25 4.62
N MET A 1150 14.00 32.14 4.66
CA MET A 1150 13.90 31.11 5.71
C MET A 1150 15.03 31.20 6.74
N GLU A 1151 16.23 31.67 6.35
CA GLU A 1151 17.40 31.81 7.25
C GLU A 1151 17.68 33.26 7.67
N GLY A 1152 16.82 34.21 7.27
CA GLY A 1152 16.94 35.63 7.60
C GLY A 1152 18.06 36.36 6.85
N GLY A 1153 18.51 35.81 5.72
CA GLY A 1153 19.59 36.37 4.90
C GLY A 1153 20.97 35.80 5.22
N ARG A 1154 21.84 35.82 4.20
CA ARG A 1154 23.19 35.23 4.27
C ARG A 1154 24.02 35.77 5.42
N GLU A 1155 23.93 37.07 5.71
CA GLU A 1155 24.66 37.71 6.81
C GLU A 1155 24.21 37.19 8.18
N ALA A 1156 22.90 37.05 8.40
CA ALA A 1156 22.34 36.54 9.66
C ALA A 1156 22.69 35.05 9.87
N PHE A 1157 22.70 34.26 8.80
CA PHE A 1157 23.17 32.87 8.83
C PHE A 1157 24.67 32.78 9.17
N GLN A 1158 25.52 33.52 8.46
CA GLN A 1158 26.97 33.53 8.69
C GLN A 1158 27.35 34.07 10.07
N TYR A 1159 26.62 35.07 10.58
CA TYR A 1159 26.83 35.59 11.93
C TYR A 1159 26.47 34.56 13.00
N ARG A 1160 25.30 33.91 12.90
CA ARG A 1160 24.92 32.77 13.77
C ARG A 1160 25.98 31.65 13.73
N GLN A 1161 26.39 31.25 12.51
CA GLN A 1161 27.44 30.25 12.31
C GLN A 1161 28.75 30.66 13.01
N SER A 1162 29.19 31.92 12.89
CA SER A 1162 30.44 32.39 13.52
C SER A 1162 30.39 32.34 15.04
N ILE A 1163 29.23 32.66 15.65
CA ILE A 1163 29.03 32.54 17.10
C ILE A 1163 29.13 31.06 17.50
N TYR A 1164 28.34 30.19 16.85
CA TYR A 1164 28.33 28.77 17.20
C TYR A 1164 29.70 28.11 17.00
N GLN A 1165 30.40 28.44 15.91
CA GLN A 1165 31.72 27.88 15.58
C GLN A 1165 32.82 28.26 16.59
N ASN A 1166 32.66 29.37 17.33
CA ASN A 1166 33.55 29.70 18.46
C ASN A 1166 33.30 28.84 19.71
N HIS A 1167 32.12 28.21 19.81
CA HIS A 1167 31.71 27.36 20.94
C HIS A 1167 31.77 25.86 20.62
N TRP A 1168 31.60 25.47 19.36
CA TRP A 1168 31.77 24.10 18.88
C TRP A 1168 33.26 23.71 18.87
N LYS A 1169 33.67 22.86 19.82
CA LYS A 1169 35.00 22.25 19.87
C LYS A 1169 34.89 20.77 19.52
N GLY A 1170 35.56 20.36 18.46
CA GLY A 1170 35.51 18.99 17.93
C GLY A 1170 34.51 18.81 16.78
N PRO A 1171 34.33 17.57 16.30
CA PRO A 1171 33.36 17.24 15.26
C PRO A 1171 31.91 17.47 15.69
N VAL A 1172 31.01 17.56 14.71
CA VAL A 1172 29.57 17.42 14.93
C VAL A 1172 29.26 15.93 15.14
N GLU A 1173 28.67 15.56 16.28
CA GLU A 1173 28.39 14.17 16.71
C GLU A 1173 27.31 13.43 15.88
#